data_AF-A0A9P1CF79-F1
#
_entry.id   AF-A0A9P1CF79-F1
#
_cell.length_a   1.000
_cell.length_b   1.000
_cell.length_c   1.000
_cell.angle_alpha   90.00
_cell.angle_beta   90.00
_cell.angle_gamma   90.00
#
_symmetry.space_group_name_H-M   'P 1'
#
loop_
_entity.id
_entity.type
_entity.pdbx_description
1 polymer ?
#
loop_
_entity_poly.entity_id
_entity_poly.type
_entity_poly.pdbx_seq_one_letter_code
_entity_poly.pdbx_strand_id
1 'polypeptide(L)'
;MSTLSSAETRSIAKEAFIYGWPICENYNTLYAYSVDVDNKDYKAPFNTISNTARVFTPDDKVIVTPNSDTPYSFAWLDLRAEPVVIQVPVIEKDRYFSFQLIDMYTHNFDYLGTRCTGNQGGVYMISGPGWLGGGYSGDGKPAKVDKVIACETPFALAIVRTQLKGPEDLENVKAIQAGYKVETLSAFLGKPGPEPKALNWPKSDKTVTMSVAMFEILDFMLSNLPVHDSETQLRDRFLKIGIGSGGFHLSKISEEMRSALEMGMQDGWAEYEKVIEKSFALGTMSSGDLFGTRSFLKNDYIKRFAGAKLGIYGNSREEAFYPLYKQLDGQILDGAKASYKMVLSKVDQEIATAFWSLTMYDGVSQLLVSNQLNRYLLNSAMVPSMKTSDGSLTLYISAASPGKDLESNWLPAPAGPFYLVMRLYLPKAEAFQGWQQPKLLSAKPSGAADVPAAAQCLQRHGARLDEKFKAISDFNRMTEPAILRWQQGVCIARGAKCSDEIHNSRQLASLLHPRESEVQLRTTVAGLDGDDWLGHRFPDCPIARDPVASYGLVHRLDRETSGMVMWAPTYQSYYALRLAFATERVQKEYLCLCDGWLPQEPRLLEGGIQRILPKEPGAGRHTSQVSSCGRRARTEIRDVAHALGPGGEAVSFVKVRIYTGRLHQIRVHLSHEGHPLVGDGTYGGSCPSWVPRIFLHAAKLVLLPDAPDADPMSQDSPSALQAELPLPKARAMNANSCREIPELRIPKASQI
;
A
#
# COMPACT_ATOMS: atom_id res chain seq x y z
N MET A 1 -15.12 -23.89 37.01
CA MET A 1 -14.17 -23.81 35.88
C MET A 1 -12.96 -23.05 36.37
N SER A 2 -11.75 -23.59 36.21
CA SER A 2 -10.52 -22.85 36.55
C SER A 2 -10.49 -21.58 35.71
N THR A 3 -10.35 -20.42 36.36
CA THR A 3 -10.17 -19.13 35.67
C THR A 3 -8.91 -19.20 34.80
N LEU A 4 -9.08 -19.11 33.49
CA LEU A 4 -7.96 -19.05 32.54
C LEU A 4 -7.07 -17.85 32.88
N SER A 5 -5.76 -18.00 32.70
CA SER A 5 -4.85 -16.86 32.80
C SER A 5 -5.03 -15.93 31.59
N SER A 6 -4.73 -14.64 31.75
CA SER A 6 -4.76 -13.68 30.63
C SER A 6 -3.87 -14.11 29.45
N ALA A 7 -2.70 -14.72 29.75
CA ALA A 7 -1.80 -15.25 28.73
C ALA A 7 -2.40 -16.45 27.97
N GLU A 8 -3.08 -17.37 28.66
CA GLU A 8 -3.78 -18.49 28.02
C GLU A 8 -4.94 -17.99 27.16
N THR A 9 -5.75 -17.05 27.66
CA THR A 9 -6.82 -16.40 26.89
C THR A 9 -6.29 -15.74 25.63
N ARG A 10 -5.21 -14.94 25.72
CA ARG A 10 -4.57 -14.29 24.56
C ARG A 10 -4.09 -15.31 23.52
N SER A 11 -3.49 -16.41 23.96
CA SER A 11 -3.05 -17.49 23.08
C SER A 11 -4.22 -18.14 22.34
N ILE A 12 -5.32 -18.45 23.04
CA ILE A 12 -6.51 -19.04 22.42
C ILE A 12 -7.17 -18.03 21.48
N ALA A 13 -7.23 -16.75 21.86
CA ALA A 13 -7.78 -15.68 21.03
C ALA A 13 -7.01 -15.52 19.71
N LYS A 14 -5.68 -15.64 19.75
CA LYS A 14 -4.84 -15.64 18.55
C LYS A 14 -5.17 -16.80 17.60
N GLU A 15 -5.27 -18.02 18.14
CA GLU A 15 -5.63 -19.21 17.36
C GLU A 15 -7.04 -19.06 16.77
N ALA A 16 -8.01 -18.60 17.57
CA ALA A 16 -9.38 -18.35 17.14
C ALA A 16 -9.47 -17.26 16.08
N PHE A 17 -8.65 -16.23 16.17
CA PHE A 17 -8.54 -15.16 15.19
C PHE A 17 -8.05 -15.69 13.83
N ILE A 18 -6.89 -16.37 13.81
CA ILE A 18 -6.31 -16.92 12.57
C ILE A 18 -7.28 -17.92 11.92
N TYR A 19 -7.89 -18.78 12.72
CA TYR A 19 -8.86 -19.76 12.24
C TYR A 19 -10.18 -19.12 11.77
N GLY A 20 -10.68 -18.15 12.53
CA GLY A 20 -12.02 -17.61 12.37
C GLY A 20 -12.15 -16.50 11.35
N TRP A 21 -11.07 -15.77 11.07
CA TRP A 21 -11.10 -14.64 10.16
C TRP A 21 -11.61 -14.98 8.75
N PRO A 22 -11.13 -16.05 8.07
CA PRO A 22 -11.71 -16.44 6.78
C PRO A 22 -13.22 -16.71 6.86
N ILE A 23 -13.69 -17.29 7.96
CA ILE A 23 -15.11 -17.60 8.18
C ILE A 23 -15.90 -16.30 8.32
N CYS A 24 -15.40 -15.32 9.07
CA CYS A 24 -16.04 -14.01 9.24
C CYS A 24 -16.05 -13.20 7.93
N GLU A 25 -14.98 -13.23 7.14
CA GLU A 25 -14.97 -12.57 5.83
C GLU A 25 -15.91 -13.24 4.81
N ASN A 26 -16.00 -14.58 4.86
CA ASN A 26 -16.98 -15.33 4.07
C ASN A 26 -18.42 -14.99 4.50
N TYR A 27 -18.65 -14.89 5.82
CA TYR A 27 -19.91 -14.46 6.40
C TYR A 27 -20.32 -13.05 5.96
N ASN A 28 -19.39 -12.09 5.91
CA ASN A 28 -19.67 -10.74 5.40
C ASN A 28 -20.24 -10.78 3.97
N THR A 29 -19.73 -11.68 3.13
CA THR A 29 -20.24 -11.85 1.76
C THR A 29 -21.61 -12.52 1.75
N LEU A 30 -21.81 -13.59 2.54
CA LEU A 30 -23.11 -14.24 2.71
C LEU A 30 -24.18 -13.25 3.15
N TYR A 31 -23.87 -12.48 4.19
CA TYR A 31 -24.77 -11.50 4.78
C TYR A 31 -25.16 -10.42 3.77
N ALA A 32 -24.16 -9.81 3.12
CA ALA A 32 -24.41 -8.74 2.14
C ALA A 32 -25.14 -9.22 0.88
N TYR A 33 -24.85 -10.44 0.39
CA TYR A 33 -25.41 -10.91 -0.88
C TYR A 33 -26.79 -11.54 -0.75
N SER A 34 -27.12 -12.12 0.41
CA SER A 34 -28.31 -12.99 0.54
C SER A 34 -29.18 -12.76 1.77
N VAL A 35 -28.70 -12.01 2.77
CA VAL A 35 -29.45 -11.77 4.03
C VAL A 35 -29.96 -10.34 4.10
N ASP A 36 -29.07 -9.36 3.92
CA ASP A 36 -29.39 -7.94 4.03
C ASP A 36 -29.97 -7.41 2.72
N VAL A 37 -31.29 -7.51 2.57
CA VAL A 37 -32.03 -7.10 1.36
C VAL A 37 -31.90 -5.62 1.03
N ASP A 38 -31.58 -4.79 2.03
CA ASP A 38 -31.37 -3.35 1.87
C ASP A 38 -29.90 -3.01 1.53
N ASN A 39 -29.02 -4.01 1.51
CA ASN A 39 -27.63 -3.81 1.15
C ASN A 39 -27.50 -3.50 -0.35
N LYS A 40 -26.71 -2.48 -0.70
CA LYS A 40 -26.42 -2.12 -2.09
C LYS A 40 -25.80 -3.27 -2.91
N ASP A 41 -25.16 -4.21 -2.24
CA ASP A 41 -24.48 -5.35 -2.86
C ASP A 41 -25.33 -6.62 -2.86
N TYR A 42 -26.58 -6.56 -2.36
CA TYR A 42 -27.53 -7.67 -2.40
C TYR A 42 -27.67 -8.24 -3.82
N LYS A 43 -27.70 -9.58 -3.91
CA LYS A 43 -27.72 -10.30 -5.18
C LYS A 43 -29.02 -11.06 -5.36
N ALA A 44 -29.31 -11.97 -4.45
CA ALA A 44 -30.46 -12.86 -4.51
C ALA A 44 -30.68 -13.54 -3.15
N PRO A 45 -31.89 -14.02 -2.84
CA PRO A 45 -32.08 -14.88 -1.66
C PRO A 45 -31.30 -16.19 -1.83
N PHE A 46 -31.17 -16.95 -0.73
CA PHE A 46 -30.58 -18.29 -0.78
C PHE A 46 -31.21 -19.17 -1.85
N ASN A 47 -30.42 -20.10 -2.38
CA ASN A 47 -30.82 -21.10 -3.37
C ASN A 47 -31.34 -20.50 -4.69
N THR A 48 -30.98 -19.25 -4.98
CA THR A 48 -31.31 -18.54 -6.22
C THR A 48 -30.03 -18.00 -6.84
N ILE A 49 -29.88 -18.13 -8.15
CA ILE A 49 -28.72 -17.60 -8.88
C ILE A 49 -28.95 -16.15 -9.30
N SER A 50 -27.95 -15.30 -9.07
CA SER A 50 -27.88 -13.94 -9.59
C SER A 50 -26.82 -13.87 -10.69
N ASN A 51 -27.23 -13.48 -11.90
CA ASN A 51 -26.36 -13.32 -13.05
C ASN A 51 -25.93 -11.86 -13.23
N THR A 52 -24.63 -11.61 -13.25
CA THR A 52 -24.05 -10.30 -13.59
C THR A 52 -23.40 -10.39 -14.96
N ALA A 53 -24.19 -10.17 -16.01
CA ALA A 53 -23.75 -10.24 -17.39
C ALA A 53 -23.05 -8.95 -17.86
N ARG A 54 -22.03 -8.53 -17.12
CA ARG A 54 -21.05 -7.51 -17.51
C ARG A 54 -19.72 -7.83 -16.85
N VAL A 55 -18.63 -7.35 -17.44
CA VAL A 55 -17.33 -7.37 -16.77
C VAL A 55 -17.29 -6.34 -15.65
N PHE A 56 -16.45 -6.59 -14.65
CA PHE A 56 -16.23 -5.63 -13.58
C PHE A 56 -15.39 -4.46 -14.09
N THR A 57 -15.63 -3.31 -13.50
CA THR A 57 -15.03 -2.02 -13.83
C THR A 57 -14.46 -1.40 -12.55
N PRO A 58 -13.72 -0.28 -12.62
CA PRO A 58 -13.28 0.47 -11.43
C PRO A 58 -14.40 0.89 -10.46
N ASP A 59 -15.66 0.85 -10.89
CA ASP A 59 -16.82 1.14 -10.03
C ASP A 59 -17.21 -0.05 -9.13
N ASP A 60 -16.72 -1.25 -9.41
CA ASP A 60 -16.96 -2.46 -8.63
C ASP A 60 -15.94 -2.60 -7.49
N LYS A 61 -16.30 -2.12 -6.29
CA LYS A 61 -15.35 -1.97 -5.16
C LYS A 61 -15.47 -2.99 -4.03
N VAL A 62 -16.39 -3.95 -4.15
CA VAL A 62 -16.74 -4.89 -3.06
C VAL A 62 -15.62 -5.90 -2.83
N ILE A 63 -15.14 -6.51 -3.92
CA ILE A 63 -14.11 -7.53 -3.93
C ILE A 63 -12.84 -6.90 -4.48
N VAL A 64 -11.73 -7.05 -3.74
CA VAL A 64 -10.40 -6.59 -4.19
C VAL A 64 -9.84 -7.52 -5.26
N THR A 65 -9.02 -6.99 -6.16
CA THR A 65 -8.42 -7.73 -7.28
C THR A 65 -9.43 -8.53 -8.12
N PRO A 66 -10.61 -7.98 -8.50
CA PRO A 66 -11.61 -8.74 -9.25
C PRO A 66 -11.09 -9.06 -10.66
N ASN A 67 -11.51 -10.18 -11.25
CA ASN A 67 -11.23 -10.39 -12.67
C ASN A 67 -12.18 -9.53 -13.52
N SER A 68 -11.74 -9.20 -14.73
CA SER A 68 -12.57 -8.57 -15.77
C SER A 68 -12.59 -9.44 -17.04
N ASP A 69 -12.27 -10.73 -16.90
CA ASP A 69 -12.21 -11.75 -17.96
C ASP A 69 -13.55 -12.47 -18.15
N THR A 70 -14.29 -12.63 -17.07
CA THR A 70 -15.50 -13.45 -17.02
C THR A 70 -16.62 -12.71 -16.30
N PRO A 71 -17.77 -12.47 -16.95
CA PRO A 71 -18.98 -12.13 -16.24
C PRO A 71 -19.32 -13.17 -15.16
N TYR A 72 -19.72 -12.68 -13.99
CA TYR A 72 -19.94 -13.51 -12.81
C TYR A 72 -21.41 -13.90 -12.67
N SER A 73 -21.65 -15.07 -12.09
CA SER A 73 -22.89 -15.36 -11.39
C SER A 73 -22.61 -15.83 -9.98
N PHE A 74 -23.55 -15.63 -9.07
CA PHE A 74 -23.42 -16.01 -7.66
C PHE A 74 -24.67 -16.71 -7.19
N ALA A 75 -24.51 -17.77 -6.40
CA ALA A 75 -25.59 -18.37 -5.64
C ALA A 75 -25.06 -18.80 -4.26
N TRP A 76 -25.65 -18.27 -3.20
CA TRP A 76 -25.48 -18.81 -1.86
C TRP A 76 -26.48 -19.93 -1.65
N LEU A 77 -25.97 -21.10 -1.29
CA LEU A 77 -26.74 -22.31 -1.07
C LEU A 77 -26.99 -22.48 0.43
N ASP A 78 -28.25 -22.60 0.84
CA ASP A 78 -28.66 -23.04 2.17
C ASP A 78 -29.03 -24.52 2.09
N LEU A 79 -28.17 -25.36 2.66
CA LEU A 79 -28.22 -26.82 2.60
C LEU A 79 -28.78 -27.44 3.89
N ARG A 80 -29.34 -26.62 4.79
CA ARG A 80 -29.79 -27.07 6.12
C ARG A 80 -31.06 -27.90 6.08
N ALA A 81 -32.01 -27.52 5.22
CA ALA A 81 -33.30 -28.19 5.10
C ALA A 81 -33.23 -29.40 4.16
N GLU A 82 -32.60 -29.21 3.00
CA GLU A 82 -32.50 -30.21 1.94
C GLU A 82 -31.36 -29.86 0.97
N PRO A 83 -30.94 -30.81 0.10
CA PRO A 83 -29.99 -30.52 -0.98
C PRO A 83 -30.50 -29.47 -1.97
N VAL A 84 -29.56 -28.84 -2.66
CA VAL A 84 -29.83 -27.85 -3.71
C VAL A 84 -29.34 -28.41 -5.05
N VAL A 85 -30.14 -28.25 -6.09
CA VAL A 85 -29.86 -28.73 -7.44
C VAL A 85 -29.36 -27.56 -8.29
N ILE A 86 -28.22 -27.76 -8.94
CA ILE A 86 -27.63 -26.85 -9.93
C ILE A 86 -27.77 -27.50 -11.30
N GLN A 87 -28.46 -26.83 -12.22
CA GLN A 87 -28.57 -27.24 -13.62
C GLN A 87 -27.70 -26.34 -14.49
N VAL A 88 -26.84 -26.96 -15.29
CA VAL A 88 -25.92 -26.31 -16.21
C VAL A 88 -26.37 -26.63 -17.64
N PRO A 89 -26.59 -25.64 -18.53
CA PRO A 89 -26.92 -25.89 -19.91
C PRO A 89 -25.72 -26.46 -20.68
N VAL A 90 -25.96 -26.97 -21.87
CA VAL A 90 -24.87 -27.24 -22.82
C VAL A 90 -24.19 -25.91 -23.17
N ILE A 91 -22.86 -25.87 -23.11
CA ILE A 91 -22.03 -24.71 -23.42
C ILE A 91 -21.09 -25.10 -24.57
N GLU A 92 -20.65 -24.14 -25.38
CA GLU A 92 -19.76 -24.40 -26.50
C GLU A 92 -18.47 -25.08 -26.02
N LYS A 93 -17.99 -26.07 -26.77
CA LYS A 93 -16.84 -26.91 -26.39
C LYS A 93 -15.57 -26.12 -26.10
N ASP A 94 -15.38 -24.99 -26.76
CA ASP A 94 -14.19 -24.14 -26.68
C ASP A 94 -14.36 -22.94 -25.73
N ARG A 95 -15.49 -22.83 -25.02
CA ARG A 95 -15.73 -21.79 -24.02
C ARG A 95 -15.41 -22.30 -22.63
N TYR A 96 -14.56 -21.59 -21.91
CA TYR A 96 -14.34 -21.85 -20.51
C TYR A 96 -15.52 -21.41 -19.65
N PHE A 97 -15.92 -22.26 -18.72
CA PHE A 97 -16.72 -21.86 -17.58
C PHE A 97 -16.40 -22.71 -16.35
N SER A 98 -16.69 -22.16 -15.18
CA SER A 98 -16.58 -22.88 -13.91
C SER A 98 -17.62 -22.43 -12.91
N PHE A 99 -18.13 -23.36 -12.13
CA PHE A 99 -18.79 -23.14 -10.85
C PHE A 99 -17.79 -23.56 -9.78
N GLN A 100 -17.16 -22.58 -9.14
CA GLN A 100 -16.34 -22.81 -7.96
C GLN A 100 -17.26 -22.97 -6.76
N LEU A 101 -17.23 -24.13 -6.10
CA LEU A 101 -18.04 -24.41 -4.93
C LEU A 101 -17.19 -24.28 -3.66
N ILE A 102 -17.63 -23.38 -2.76
CA ILE A 102 -16.86 -22.95 -1.60
C ILE A 102 -17.68 -23.15 -0.33
N ASP A 103 -17.12 -23.81 0.67
CA ASP A 103 -17.78 -24.05 1.96
C ASP A 103 -17.62 -22.83 2.91
N MET A 104 -18.25 -22.85 4.10
CA MET A 104 -18.09 -21.77 5.08
C MET A 104 -16.70 -21.71 5.70
N TYR A 105 -15.93 -22.79 5.59
CA TYR A 105 -14.51 -22.82 5.96
C TYR A 105 -13.61 -22.25 4.86
N THR A 106 -14.13 -21.73 3.75
CA THR A 106 -13.39 -21.18 2.59
C THR A 106 -12.60 -22.20 1.78
N HIS A 107 -12.91 -23.49 1.90
CA HIS A 107 -12.35 -24.52 1.04
C HIS A 107 -13.08 -24.58 -0.31
N ASN A 108 -12.32 -24.72 -1.39
CA ASN A 108 -12.85 -25.06 -2.70
C ASN A 108 -13.14 -26.57 -2.74
N PHE A 109 -14.32 -26.99 -2.27
CA PHE A 109 -14.61 -28.40 -2.04
C PHE A 109 -14.89 -29.19 -3.32
N ASP A 110 -15.45 -28.55 -4.36
CA ASP A 110 -15.59 -29.14 -5.70
C ASP A 110 -15.74 -28.04 -6.77
N TYR A 111 -15.75 -28.44 -8.03
CA TYR A 111 -16.02 -27.57 -9.18
C TYR A 111 -16.98 -28.26 -10.16
N LEU A 112 -17.85 -27.46 -10.77
CA LEU A 112 -18.53 -27.84 -12.01
C LEU A 112 -17.92 -27.06 -13.17
N GLY A 113 -17.93 -27.61 -14.37
CA GLY A 113 -17.55 -26.90 -15.58
C GLY A 113 -16.44 -27.55 -16.37
N THR A 114 -15.80 -26.77 -17.24
CA THR A 114 -14.95 -27.27 -18.34
C THR A 114 -13.92 -28.30 -17.90
N ARG A 115 -13.28 -28.11 -16.73
CA ARG A 115 -12.27 -29.05 -16.21
C ARG A 115 -12.87 -30.30 -15.56
N CYS A 116 -13.92 -30.15 -14.76
CA CYS A 116 -14.38 -31.21 -13.86
C CYS A 116 -15.55 -32.03 -14.40
N THR A 117 -16.43 -31.41 -15.17
CA THR A 117 -17.66 -32.05 -15.67
C THR A 117 -17.86 -31.88 -17.18
N GLY A 118 -17.02 -31.06 -17.82
CA GLY A 118 -17.11 -30.76 -19.25
C GLY A 118 -18.26 -29.80 -19.58
N ASN A 119 -18.46 -29.60 -20.89
CA ASN A 119 -19.36 -28.57 -21.42
C ASN A 119 -20.71 -29.12 -21.92
N GLN A 120 -21.02 -30.39 -21.67
CA GLN A 120 -22.25 -31.05 -22.15
C GLN A 120 -23.50 -30.77 -21.28
N GLY A 121 -23.40 -29.78 -20.38
CA GLY A 121 -24.42 -29.53 -19.36
C GLY A 121 -24.48 -30.62 -18.29
N GLY A 122 -25.46 -30.51 -17.41
CA GLY A 122 -25.73 -31.53 -16.39
C GLY A 122 -26.56 -31.01 -15.23
N VAL A 123 -27.00 -31.94 -14.40
CA VAL A 123 -27.82 -31.73 -13.20
C VAL A 123 -27.04 -32.23 -11.99
N TYR A 124 -26.63 -31.32 -11.12
CA TYR A 124 -25.75 -31.61 -9.99
C TYR A 124 -26.47 -31.30 -8.68
N MET A 125 -26.48 -32.23 -7.74
CA MET A 125 -27.10 -32.03 -6.43
C MET A 125 -26.01 -31.77 -5.38
N ILE A 126 -26.10 -30.65 -4.69
CA ILE A 126 -25.21 -30.28 -3.58
C ILE A 126 -25.90 -30.62 -2.27
N SER A 127 -25.33 -31.51 -1.47
CA SER A 127 -25.91 -31.95 -0.21
C SER A 127 -25.16 -31.37 0.99
N GLY A 128 -25.90 -30.97 2.04
CA GLY A 128 -25.31 -30.55 3.32
C GLY A 128 -24.82 -31.73 4.19
N PRO A 129 -24.14 -31.44 5.31
CA PRO A 129 -23.47 -32.44 6.15
C PRO A 129 -24.38 -33.47 6.82
N GLY A 130 -25.69 -33.20 6.90
CA GLY A 130 -26.69 -34.10 7.49
C GLY A 130 -27.46 -34.97 6.49
N TRP A 131 -27.14 -34.91 5.19
CA TRP A 131 -27.88 -35.65 4.18
C TRP A 131 -27.51 -37.13 4.14
N LEU A 132 -28.47 -38.00 4.47
CA LEU A 132 -28.29 -39.46 4.50
C LEU A 132 -28.85 -40.16 3.24
N GLY A 133 -28.79 -39.50 2.08
CA GLY A 133 -29.24 -40.07 0.80
C GLY A 133 -30.76 -40.01 0.54
N GLY A 134 -31.55 -39.41 1.44
CA GLY A 134 -32.96 -39.07 1.19
C GLY A 134 -33.89 -40.25 0.87
N GLY A 135 -33.49 -41.49 1.22
CA GLY A 135 -34.24 -42.70 0.86
C GLY A 135 -34.09 -43.13 -0.61
N TYR A 136 -33.22 -42.50 -1.40
CA TYR A 136 -32.91 -42.95 -2.75
C TYR A 136 -32.00 -44.18 -2.70
N SER A 137 -32.30 -45.19 -3.52
CA SER A 137 -31.48 -46.40 -3.66
C SER A 137 -30.18 -46.12 -4.41
N GLY A 138 -29.12 -46.87 -4.12
CA GLY A 138 -27.85 -46.76 -4.84
C GLY A 138 -27.01 -45.58 -4.37
N ASP A 139 -26.70 -44.65 -5.26
CA ASP A 139 -25.81 -43.50 -5.02
C ASP A 139 -26.51 -42.29 -4.38
N GLY A 140 -27.72 -42.47 -3.83
CA GLY A 140 -28.38 -41.48 -2.98
C GLY A 140 -28.94 -40.26 -3.71
N LYS A 141 -29.25 -40.38 -5.02
CA LYS A 141 -29.80 -39.30 -5.86
C LYS A 141 -31.07 -39.68 -6.63
N PRO A 142 -31.94 -38.71 -6.98
CA PRO A 142 -33.01 -38.92 -7.96
C PRO A 142 -32.47 -39.30 -9.34
N ALA A 143 -33.25 -40.05 -10.13
CA ALA A 143 -32.83 -40.51 -11.46
C ALA A 143 -32.43 -39.39 -12.44
N LYS A 144 -32.97 -38.17 -12.26
CA LYS A 144 -32.66 -36.99 -13.11
C LYS A 144 -31.40 -36.21 -12.68
N VAL A 145 -30.78 -36.57 -11.56
CA VAL A 145 -29.54 -35.94 -11.09
C VAL A 145 -28.37 -36.76 -11.62
N ASP A 146 -27.34 -36.12 -12.14
CA ASP A 146 -26.16 -36.79 -12.69
C ASP A 146 -25.16 -37.15 -11.59
N LYS A 147 -24.86 -36.21 -10.68
CA LYS A 147 -23.88 -36.38 -9.60
C LYS A 147 -24.33 -35.69 -8.32
N VAL A 148 -24.01 -36.30 -7.17
CA VAL A 148 -24.12 -35.69 -5.84
C VAL A 148 -22.75 -35.18 -5.39
N ILE A 149 -22.72 -33.99 -4.82
CA ILE A 149 -21.52 -33.37 -4.26
C ILE A 149 -21.82 -33.00 -2.81
N ALA A 150 -21.06 -33.55 -1.87
CA ALA A 150 -21.23 -33.27 -0.46
C ALA A 150 -20.46 -32.00 -0.07
N CYS A 151 -21.16 -31.07 0.59
CA CYS A 151 -20.58 -29.92 1.28
C CYS A 151 -20.47 -30.25 2.77
N GLU A 152 -19.32 -29.96 3.37
CA GLU A 152 -19.11 -30.18 4.81
C GLU A 152 -19.82 -29.14 5.69
N THR A 153 -20.27 -28.01 5.12
CA THR A 153 -20.97 -26.96 5.87
C THR A 153 -22.42 -26.78 5.42
N PRO A 154 -23.32 -26.30 6.30
CA PRO A 154 -24.72 -26.04 5.98
C PRO A 154 -24.95 -24.92 4.96
N PHE A 155 -23.95 -24.10 4.68
CA PHE A 155 -24.00 -23.08 3.64
C PHE A 155 -22.83 -23.27 2.69
N ALA A 156 -23.02 -22.93 1.42
CA ALA A 156 -21.97 -22.92 0.42
C ALA A 156 -22.16 -21.75 -0.54
N LEU A 157 -21.07 -21.26 -1.11
CA LEU A 157 -21.11 -20.29 -2.20
C LEU A 157 -20.75 -20.98 -3.51
N ALA A 158 -21.60 -20.81 -4.53
CA ALA A 158 -21.27 -21.10 -5.91
C ALA A 158 -20.91 -19.79 -6.61
N ILE A 159 -19.64 -19.65 -7.02
CA ILE A 159 -19.17 -18.55 -7.87
C ILE A 159 -19.02 -19.08 -9.29
N VAL A 160 -19.78 -18.52 -10.20
CA VAL A 160 -19.77 -18.90 -11.61
C VAL A 160 -18.96 -17.90 -12.41
N ARG A 161 -18.06 -18.40 -13.25
CA ARG A 161 -17.29 -17.62 -14.22
C ARG A 161 -17.58 -18.17 -15.59
N THR A 162 -18.10 -17.33 -16.49
CA THR A 162 -18.32 -17.68 -17.89
C THR A 162 -17.39 -16.85 -18.76
N GLN A 163 -16.55 -17.47 -19.59
CA GLN A 163 -15.59 -16.74 -20.43
C GLN A 163 -16.31 -15.79 -21.38
N LEU A 164 -15.85 -14.54 -21.44
CA LEU A 164 -16.21 -13.58 -22.46
C LEU A 164 -15.11 -13.55 -23.52
N LYS A 165 -15.44 -13.85 -24.79
CA LYS A 165 -14.46 -13.86 -25.90
C LYS A 165 -14.22 -12.48 -26.52
N GLY A 166 -15.05 -11.50 -26.20
CA GLY A 166 -14.98 -10.12 -26.69
C GLY A 166 -16.26 -9.36 -26.34
N PRO A 167 -16.31 -8.03 -26.50
CA PRO A 167 -17.52 -7.24 -26.25
C PRO A 167 -18.76 -7.72 -27.02
N GLU A 168 -18.56 -8.21 -28.25
CA GLU A 168 -19.60 -8.74 -29.14
C GLU A 168 -20.21 -10.07 -28.67
N ASP A 169 -19.51 -10.80 -27.79
CA ASP A 169 -19.93 -12.10 -27.24
C ASP A 169 -20.81 -11.94 -25.99
N LEU A 170 -21.05 -10.71 -25.52
CA LEU A 170 -21.76 -10.46 -24.26
C LEU A 170 -23.21 -10.98 -24.27
N GLU A 171 -23.93 -10.85 -25.39
CA GLU A 171 -25.31 -11.37 -25.51
C GLU A 171 -25.35 -12.90 -25.46
N ASN A 172 -24.31 -13.56 -25.97
CA ASN A 172 -24.20 -15.01 -25.86
C ASN A 172 -23.91 -15.45 -24.41
N VAL A 173 -23.02 -14.73 -23.70
CA VAL A 173 -22.81 -14.96 -22.26
C VAL A 173 -24.10 -14.76 -21.46
N LYS A 174 -24.92 -13.75 -21.79
CA LYS A 174 -26.26 -13.56 -21.18
C LYS A 174 -27.16 -14.77 -21.41
N ALA A 175 -27.22 -15.28 -22.64
CA ALA A 175 -28.03 -16.44 -22.98
C ALA A 175 -27.59 -17.70 -22.20
N ILE A 176 -26.28 -17.92 -22.09
CA ILE A 176 -25.71 -19.02 -21.30
C ILE A 176 -26.07 -18.86 -19.82
N GLN A 177 -25.84 -17.66 -19.25
CA GLN A 177 -26.13 -17.37 -17.85
C GLN A 177 -27.62 -17.54 -17.51
N ALA A 178 -28.52 -17.17 -18.43
CA ALA A 178 -29.96 -17.39 -18.29
C ALA A 178 -30.35 -18.89 -18.27
N GLY A 179 -29.49 -19.76 -18.81
CA GLY A 179 -29.68 -21.21 -18.76
C GLY A 179 -29.25 -21.86 -17.44
N TYR A 180 -28.49 -21.17 -16.59
CA TYR A 180 -28.15 -21.67 -15.25
C TYR A 180 -29.38 -21.67 -14.35
N LYS A 181 -29.61 -22.78 -13.64
CA LYS A 181 -30.67 -22.87 -12.63
C LYS A 181 -30.10 -23.37 -11.31
N VAL A 182 -30.57 -22.78 -10.23
CA VAL A 182 -30.30 -23.19 -8.85
C VAL A 182 -31.63 -23.21 -8.12
N GLU A 183 -31.98 -24.34 -7.52
CA GLU A 183 -33.26 -24.53 -6.83
C GLU A 183 -33.14 -25.64 -5.78
N THR A 184 -34.02 -25.67 -4.77
CA THR A 184 -34.04 -26.77 -3.80
C THR A 184 -34.41 -28.10 -4.47
N LEU A 185 -34.02 -29.22 -3.85
CA LEU A 185 -34.35 -30.55 -4.36
C LEU A 185 -35.87 -30.75 -4.51
N SER A 186 -36.66 -30.32 -3.53
CA SER A 186 -38.11 -30.35 -3.58
C SER A 186 -38.68 -29.57 -4.78
N ALA A 187 -38.20 -28.35 -5.03
CA ALA A 187 -38.60 -27.52 -6.15
C ALA A 187 -38.25 -28.20 -7.49
N PHE A 188 -37.04 -28.73 -7.63
CA PHE A 188 -36.60 -29.48 -8.82
C PHE A 188 -37.49 -30.70 -9.11
N LEU A 189 -37.99 -31.35 -8.06
CA LEU A 189 -38.89 -32.51 -8.16
C LEU A 189 -40.37 -32.12 -8.30
N GLY A 190 -40.71 -30.83 -8.24
CA GLY A 190 -42.09 -30.34 -8.27
C GLY A 190 -42.89 -30.77 -7.04
N LYS A 191 -42.27 -30.81 -5.86
CA LYS A 191 -42.87 -31.25 -4.59
C LYS A 191 -42.76 -30.15 -3.53
N PRO A 192 -43.66 -30.13 -2.53
CA PRO A 192 -43.47 -29.32 -1.33
C PRO A 192 -42.16 -29.69 -0.61
N GLY A 193 -41.39 -28.68 -0.23
CA GLY A 193 -40.11 -28.83 0.46
C GLY A 193 -40.18 -28.48 1.95
N PRO A 194 -39.21 -28.96 2.76
CA PRO A 194 -39.01 -28.45 4.11
C PRO A 194 -38.51 -27.00 4.08
N GLU A 195 -38.99 -26.20 5.03
CA GLU A 195 -38.45 -24.86 5.25
C GLU A 195 -37.19 -24.90 6.12
N PRO A 196 -36.13 -24.13 5.79
CA PRO A 196 -34.96 -24.04 6.64
C PRO A 196 -35.29 -23.34 7.95
N LYS A 197 -34.67 -23.81 9.04
CA LYS A 197 -34.81 -23.19 10.37
C LYS A 197 -34.37 -21.72 10.29
N ALA A 198 -35.21 -20.81 10.75
CA ALA A 198 -34.86 -19.39 10.80
C ALA A 198 -33.62 -19.15 11.68
N LEU A 199 -32.74 -18.23 11.25
CA LEU A 199 -31.60 -17.76 12.02
C LEU A 199 -31.71 -16.25 12.24
N ASN A 200 -31.28 -15.82 13.42
CA ASN A 200 -31.09 -14.41 13.74
C ASN A 200 -29.69 -14.02 13.28
N TRP A 201 -29.57 -13.59 12.04
CA TRP A 201 -28.30 -13.22 11.42
C TRP A 201 -27.69 -11.95 12.05
N PRO A 202 -26.55 -12.04 12.76
CA PRO A 202 -25.91 -10.85 13.32
C PRO A 202 -25.36 -9.97 12.20
N LYS A 203 -25.60 -8.66 12.27
CA LYS A 203 -25.05 -7.73 11.28
C LYS A 203 -23.52 -7.76 11.33
N SER A 204 -22.89 -7.88 10.17
CA SER A 204 -21.44 -7.84 10.05
C SER A 204 -21.01 -7.13 8.76
N ASP A 205 -19.83 -6.52 8.83
CA ASP A 205 -19.13 -5.93 7.71
C ASP A 205 -17.61 -5.96 7.99
N LYS A 206 -16.81 -5.35 7.11
CA LYS A 206 -15.36 -5.29 7.28
C LYS A 206 -14.94 -4.58 8.57
N THR A 207 -15.69 -3.57 9.03
CA THR A 207 -15.36 -2.86 10.28
C THR A 207 -15.53 -3.76 11.49
N VAL A 208 -16.56 -4.62 11.48
CA VAL A 208 -16.78 -5.65 12.48
C VAL A 208 -15.62 -6.64 12.47
N THR A 209 -15.26 -7.20 11.30
CA THR A 209 -14.17 -8.17 11.21
C THR A 209 -12.83 -7.59 11.68
N MET A 210 -12.54 -6.30 11.44
CA MET A 210 -11.28 -5.68 11.91
C MET A 210 -11.22 -5.42 13.43
N SER A 211 -12.28 -5.72 14.18
CA SER A 211 -12.38 -5.40 15.61
C SER A 211 -12.68 -6.65 16.45
N VAL A 212 -12.62 -6.54 17.78
CA VAL A 212 -13.01 -7.65 18.68
C VAL A 212 -14.45 -8.11 18.48
N ALA A 213 -15.32 -7.31 17.85
CA ALA A 213 -16.68 -7.71 17.51
C ALA A 213 -16.72 -8.91 16.56
N MET A 214 -15.63 -9.20 15.83
CA MET A 214 -15.54 -10.41 15.01
C MET A 214 -15.74 -11.70 15.82
N PHE A 215 -15.43 -11.71 17.12
CA PHE A 215 -15.57 -12.91 17.95
C PHE A 215 -17.04 -13.28 18.23
N GLU A 216 -17.98 -12.32 18.19
CA GLU A 216 -19.41 -12.62 18.23
C GLU A 216 -19.88 -13.25 16.91
N ILE A 217 -19.39 -12.73 15.78
CA ILE A 217 -19.66 -13.31 14.47
C ILE A 217 -19.07 -14.72 14.37
N LEU A 218 -17.86 -14.91 14.87
CA LEU A 218 -17.21 -16.20 14.91
C LEU A 218 -17.98 -17.17 15.79
N ASP A 219 -18.42 -16.76 16.98
CA ASP A 219 -19.24 -17.60 17.87
C ASP A 219 -20.56 -18.02 17.21
N PHE A 220 -21.26 -17.07 16.58
CA PHE A 220 -22.47 -17.34 15.80
C PHE A 220 -22.19 -18.35 14.69
N MET A 221 -21.12 -18.17 13.90
CA MET A 221 -20.79 -19.07 12.81
C MET A 221 -20.42 -20.45 13.35
N LEU A 222 -19.49 -20.53 14.30
CA LEU A 222 -19.01 -21.80 14.84
C LEU A 222 -20.11 -22.61 15.53
N SER A 223 -21.08 -21.97 16.19
CA SER A 223 -22.24 -22.67 16.76
C SER A 223 -23.22 -23.23 15.73
N ASN A 224 -23.15 -22.76 14.48
CA ASN A 224 -23.97 -23.24 13.36
C ASN A 224 -23.19 -24.11 12.35
N LEU A 225 -21.88 -24.28 12.52
CA LEU A 225 -21.04 -25.10 11.63
C LEU A 225 -20.63 -26.41 12.32
N PRO A 226 -20.68 -27.57 11.63
CA PRO A 226 -20.23 -28.83 12.18
C PRO A 226 -18.73 -28.80 12.43
N VAL A 227 -18.28 -29.46 13.50
CA VAL A 227 -16.87 -29.62 13.81
C VAL A 227 -16.32 -30.81 13.03
N HIS A 228 -15.29 -30.57 12.23
CA HIS A 228 -14.55 -31.65 11.56
C HIS A 228 -13.65 -32.37 12.57
N ASP A 229 -13.51 -33.70 12.45
CA ASP A 229 -12.76 -34.53 13.43
C ASP A 229 -11.32 -34.04 13.67
N SER A 230 -10.67 -33.54 12.61
CA SER A 230 -9.31 -33.00 12.71
C SER A 230 -9.19 -31.66 13.46
N GLU A 231 -10.32 -31.04 13.81
CA GLU A 231 -10.40 -29.72 14.43
C GLU A 231 -11.05 -29.75 15.83
N THR A 232 -11.48 -30.91 16.32
CA THR A 232 -12.17 -31.06 17.63
C THR A 232 -11.38 -30.43 18.77
N GLN A 233 -10.09 -30.76 18.90
CA GLN A 233 -9.24 -30.19 19.96
C GLN A 233 -9.08 -28.67 19.85
N LEU A 234 -9.05 -28.14 18.63
CA LEU A 234 -8.93 -26.71 18.39
C LEU A 234 -10.23 -25.99 18.79
N ARG A 235 -11.37 -26.55 18.40
CA ARG A 235 -12.70 -26.03 18.76
C ARG A 235 -12.95 -26.11 20.27
N ASP A 236 -12.49 -27.17 20.93
CA ASP A 236 -12.54 -27.29 22.40
C ASP A 236 -11.73 -26.19 23.10
N ARG A 237 -10.59 -25.80 22.53
CA ARG A 237 -9.80 -24.66 23.04
C ARG A 237 -10.58 -23.35 22.92
N PHE A 238 -11.22 -23.09 21.79
CA PHE A 238 -12.02 -21.87 21.59
C PHE A 238 -13.20 -21.79 22.56
N LEU A 239 -13.84 -22.93 22.85
CA LEU A 239 -14.93 -23.00 23.82
C LEU A 239 -14.51 -22.59 25.23
N LYS A 240 -13.24 -22.76 25.62
CA LYS A 240 -12.74 -22.30 26.93
C LYS A 240 -12.86 -20.78 27.11
N ILE A 241 -12.81 -20.02 26.02
CA ILE A 241 -13.01 -18.56 26.00
C ILE A 241 -14.42 -18.17 25.53
N GLY A 242 -15.34 -19.14 25.44
CA GLY A 242 -16.75 -18.94 25.09
C GLY A 242 -17.05 -18.95 23.59
N ILE A 243 -16.05 -19.02 22.71
CA ILE A 243 -16.23 -18.95 21.25
C ILE A 243 -16.66 -20.32 20.71
N GLY A 244 -17.76 -20.34 19.97
CA GLY A 244 -18.40 -21.54 19.41
C GLY A 244 -19.53 -22.10 20.27
N SER A 245 -19.90 -21.40 21.35
CA SER A 245 -21.01 -21.75 22.24
C SER A 245 -22.37 -21.28 21.71
N GLY A 246 -22.38 -20.24 20.87
CA GLY A 246 -23.58 -19.56 20.38
C GLY A 246 -24.16 -18.54 21.35
N GLY A 247 -23.47 -18.28 22.48
CA GLY A 247 -23.88 -17.33 23.52
C GLY A 247 -22.81 -16.31 23.89
N PHE A 248 -21.75 -16.16 23.09
CA PHE A 248 -20.70 -15.19 23.34
C PHE A 248 -21.20 -13.77 23.05
N HIS A 249 -21.03 -12.87 24.03
CA HIS A 249 -21.35 -11.46 23.89
C HIS A 249 -20.25 -10.60 24.50
N LEU A 250 -19.71 -9.68 23.72
CA LEU A 250 -18.70 -8.71 24.14
C LEU A 250 -19.17 -7.80 25.28
N SER A 251 -20.47 -7.57 25.40
CA SER A 251 -21.04 -6.78 26.50
C SER A 251 -21.03 -7.52 27.85
N LYS A 252 -20.75 -8.84 27.85
CA LYS A 252 -20.79 -9.71 29.03
C LYS A 252 -19.42 -10.18 29.48
N ILE A 253 -18.34 -9.85 28.77
CA ILE A 253 -16.97 -10.21 29.13
C ILE A 253 -16.32 -9.13 30.02
N SER A 254 -15.33 -9.53 30.81
CA SER A 254 -14.54 -8.58 31.60
C SER A 254 -13.58 -7.77 30.72
N GLU A 255 -13.05 -6.66 31.25
CA GLU A 255 -12.08 -5.84 30.53
C GLU A 255 -10.77 -6.58 30.30
N GLU A 256 -10.36 -7.43 31.23
CA GLU A 256 -9.16 -8.28 31.09
C GLU A 256 -9.33 -9.28 29.94
N MET A 257 -10.53 -9.86 29.79
CA MET A 257 -10.86 -10.74 28.68
C MET A 257 -10.86 -9.99 27.35
N ARG A 258 -11.47 -8.81 27.30
CA ARG A 258 -11.48 -7.94 26.12
C ARG A 258 -10.06 -7.60 25.68
N SER A 259 -9.21 -7.14 26.59
CA SER A 259 -7.81 -6.82 26.32
C SER A 259 -7.02 -8.04 25.84
N ALA A 260 -7.26 -9.23 26.42
CA ALA A 260 -6.64 -10.47 25.96
C ALA A 260 -7.07 -10.87 24.54
N LEU A 261 -8.33 -10.65 24.18
CA LEU A 261 -8.84 -10.86 22.82
C LEU A 261 -8.17 -9.90 21.83
N GLU A 262 -8.08 -8.60 22.15
CA GLU A 262 -7.41 -7.58 21.33
C GLU A 262 -5.95 -7.92 21.07
N MET A 263 -5.20 -8.26 22.14
CA MET A 263 -3.81 -8.67 22.02
C MET A 263 -3.65 -9.96 21.21
N GLY A 264 -4.58 -10.92 21.35
CA GLY A 264 -4.57 -12.15 20.56
C GLY A 264 -4.77 -11.89 19.07
N MET A 265 -5.67 -10.97 18.71
CA MET A 265 -5.85 -10.52 17.33
C MET A 265 -4.57 -9.87 16.78
N GLN A 266 -3.93 -8.98 17.56
CA GLN A 266 -2.67 -8.34 17.19
C GLN A 266 -1.55 -9.37 16.95
N ASP A 267 -1.46 -10.40 17.80
CA ASP A 267 -0.51 -11.50 17.60
C ASP A 267 -0.79 -12.30 16.33
N GLY A 268 -2.06 -12.47 15.98
CA GLY A 268 -2.47 -13.17 14.76
C GLY A 268 -2.05 -12.40 13.51
N TRP A 269 -2.21 -11.08 13.51
CA TRP A 269 -1.69 -10.22 12.45
C TRP A 269 -0.17 -10.26 12.33
N ALA A 270 0.53 -10.15 13.47
CA ALA A 270 1.99 -10.22 13.48
C ALA A 270 2.51 -11.58 12.96
N GLU A 271 1.79 -12.68 13.24
CA GLU A 271 2.13 -13.99 12.68
C GLU A 271 1.90 -14.04 11.17
N TYR A 272 0.77 -13.51 10.69
CA TYR A 272 0.50 -13.40 9.25
C TYR A 272 1.62 -12.63 8.53
N GLU A 273 1.95 -11.43 9.00
CA GLU A 273 3.01 -10.59 8.40
C GLU A 273 4.34 -11.33 8.38
N LYS A 274 4.73 -11.92 9.52
CA LYS A 274 5.99 -12.65 9.66
C LYS A 274 6.10 -13.87 8.74
N VAL A 275 5.04 -14.69 8.67
CA VAL A 275 5.09 -15.99 7.97
C VAL A 275 4.85 -15.80 6.48
N ILE A 276 3.82 -15.05 6.12
CA ILE A 276 3.33 -14.99 4.75
C ILE A 276 4.15 -14.02 3.92
N GLU A 277 4.40 -12.80 4.39
CA GLU A 277 5.17 -11.82 3.59
C GLU A 277 6.59 -12.33 3.33
N LYS A 278 7.20 -12.96 4.33
CA LYS A 278 8.51 -13.59 4.17
C LYS A 278 8.47 -14.75 3.16
N SER A 279 7.44 -15.59 3.19
CA SER A 279 7.32 -16.74 2.27
C SER A 279 7.14 -16.30 0.82
N PHE A 280 6.36 -15.24 0.58
CA PHE A 280 6.22 -14.63 -0.75
C PHE A 280 7.51 -13.95 -1.20
N ALA A 281 8.19 -13.20 -0.31
CA ALA A 281 9.45 -12.54 -0.62
C ALA A 281 10.58 -13.53 -0.97
N LEU A 282 10.60 -14.69 -0.33
CA LEU A 282 11.57 -15.77 -0.62
C LEU A 282 11.16 -16.66 -1.80
N GLY A 283 9.97 -16.47 -2.37
CA GLY A 283 9.45 -17.32 -3.45
C GLY A 283 9.17 -18.77 -3.02
N THR A 284 9.09 -19.05 -1.71
CA THR A 284 8.80 -20.39 -1.17
C THR A 284 7.30 -20.69 -1.12
N MET A 285 6.46 -19.73 -1.50
CA MET A 285 5.01 -19.83 -1.57
C MET A 285 4.49 -19.02 -2.76
N SER A 286 3.43 -19.51 -3.38
CA SER A 286 2.70 -18.86 -4.46
C SER A 286 1.22 -18.70 -4.12
N SER A 287 0.48 -17.95 -4.95
CA SER A 287 -0.97 -17.87 -4.87
C SER A 287 -1.65 -19.25 -5.00
N GLY A 288 -1.02 -20.19 -5.70
CA GLY A 288 -1.53 -21.55 -5.89
C GLY A 288 -1.49 -22.43 -4.63
N ASP A 289 -0.81 -22.00 -3.57
CA ASP A 289 -0.70 -22.73 -2.31
C ASP A 289 -1.74 -22.32 -1.26
N LEU A 290 -2.51 -21.25 -1.54
CA LEU A 290 -3.43 -20.63 -0.58
C LEU A 290 -4.87 -21.13 -0.68
N PHE A 291 -5.23 -21.76 -1.80
CA PHE A 291 -6.61 -22.11 -2.12
C PHE A 291 -6.71 -23.57 -2.53
N GLY A 292 -7.70 -24.28 -2.00
CA GLY A 292 -7.91 -25.68 -2.32
C GLY A 292 -8.94 -26.34 -1.42
N THR A 293 -9.02 -27.67 -1.53
CA THR A 293 -9.82 -28.49 -0.63
C THR A 293 -9.20 -28.51 0.77
N ARG A 294 -9.97 -28.94 1.77
CA ARG A 294 -9.45 -29.25 3.11
C ARG A 294 -8.24 -30.19 3.07
N SER A 295 -8.31 -31.24 2.23
CA SER A 295 -7.21 -32.20 2.06
C SER A 295 -5.94 -31.58 1.47
N PHE A 296 -6.08 -30.55 0.64
CA PHE A 296 -4.95 -29.82 0.08
C PHE A 296 -4.31 -28.90 1.12
N LEU A 297 -5.14 -28.11 1.82
CA LEU A 297 -4.65 -27.15 2.82
C LEU A 297 -4.19 -27.79 4.13
N LYS A 298 -4.63 -29.03 4.45
CA LYS A 298 -4.14 -29.82 5.59
C LYS A 298 -4.15 -29.07 6.94
N ASN A 299 -5.25 -28.36 7.21
CA ASN A 299 -5.42 -27.53 8.41
C ASN A 299 -4.34 -26.43 8.56
N ASP A 300 -3.72 -25.99 7.47
CA ASP A 300 -2.82 -24.83 7.46
C ASP A 300 -3.64 -23.53 7.55
N TYR A 301 -4.02 -23.18 8.78
CA TYR A 301 -4.91 -22.05 9.04
C TYR A 301 -4.28 -20.71 8.67
N ILE A 302 -2.94 -20.57 8.74
CA ILE A 302 -2.28 -19.32 8.36
C ILE A 302 -2.29 -19.12 6.85
N LYS A 303 -2.15 -20.19 6.04
CA LYS A 303 -2.38 -20.09 4.57
C LYS A 303 -3.83 -19.77 4.24
N ARG A 304 -4.79 -20.38 4.95
CA ARG A 304 -6.22 -20.09 4.75
C ARG A 304 -6.55 -18.63 5.11
N PHE A 305 -6.01 -18.13 6.22
CA PHE A 305 -6.04 -16.73 6.60
C PHE A 305 -5.46 -15.83 5.51
N ALA A 306 -4.28 -16.18 4.98
CA ALA A 306 -3.64 -15.44 3.91
C ALA A 306 -4.46 -15.42 2.62
N GLY A 307 -5.03 -16.56 2.22
CA GLY A 307 -5.92 -16.67 1.07
C GLY A 307 -7.09 -15.71 1.18
N ALA A 308 -7.79 -15.72 2.33
CA ALA A 308 -8.90 -14.80 2.57
C ALA A 308 -8.45 -13.33 2.57
N LYS A 309 -7.30 -13.02 3.19
CA LYS A 309 -6.80 -11.64 3.32
C LYS A 309 -6.31 -11.03 2.01
N LEU A 310 -5.63 -11.82 1.17
CA LEU A 310 -5.03 -11.39 -0.09
C LEU A 310 -6.03 -11.40 -1.24
N GLY A 311 -7.07 -12.24 -1.16
CA GLY A 311 -8.12 -12.34 -2.16
C GLY A 311 -9.00 -13.56 -1.90
N ILE A 312 -9.97 -13.40 -1.00
CA ILE A 312 -10.96 -14.45 -0.70
C ILE A 312 -11.61 -14.96 -2.00
N TYR A 313 -11.86 -16.27 -2.06
CA TYR A 313 -12.38 -16.98 -3.22
C TYR A 313 -11.41 -17.16 -4.40
N GLY A 314 -10.10 -17.11 -4.16
CA GLY A 314 -9.12 -17.60 -5.12
C GLY A 314 -9.39 -19.04 -5.53
N ASN A 315 -9.22 -19.34 -6.82
CA ASN A 315 -9.38 -20.71 -7.32
C ASN A 315 -8.23 -21.60 -6.88
N SER A 316 -8.50 -22.91 -6.82
CA SER A 316 -7.47 -23.95 -6.76
C SER A 316 -6.58 -23.83 -7.98
N ARG A 317 -5.28 -24.08 -7.83
CA ARG A 317 -4.28 -23.81 -8.86
C ARG A 317 -4.56 -24.52 -10.20
N GLU A 318 -5.16 -25.72 -10.16
CA GLU A 318 -5.51 -26.50 -11.35
C GLU A 318 -6.65 -25.85 -12.17
N GLU A 319 -7.46 -25.02 -11.52
CA GLU A 319 -8.53 -24.27 -12.18
C GLU A 319 -8.01 -22.93 -12.71
N ALA A 320 -7.31 -22.17 -11.86
CA ALA A 320 -6.61 -20.97 -12.30
C ALA A 320 -5.39 -20.65 -11.44
N PHE A 321 -4.30 -20.24 -12.09
CA PHE A 321 -3.04 -19.86 -11.44
C PHE A 321 -2.73 -18.37 -11.67
N TYR A 322 -2.21 -17.69 -10.65
CA TYR A 322 -2.09 -16.23 -10.61
C TYR A 322 -0.66 -15.73 -10.38
N PRO A 323 0.23 -15.75 -11.39
CA PRO A 323 1.50 -15.03 -11.34
C PRO A 323 1.31 -13.54 -11.03
N LEU A 324 2.00 -13.05 -10.00
CA LEU A 324 1.84 -11.69 -9.48
C LEU A 324 3.10 -10.86 -9.72
N TYR A 325 2.91 -9.63 -10.18
CA TYR A 325 3.98 -8.66 -10.45
C TYR A 325 3.72 -7.37 -9.67
N LYS A 326 4.37 -7.23 -8.51
CA LYS A 326 4.30 -6.04 -7.65
C LYS A 326 5.54 -5.16 -7.72
N GLN A 327 6.67 -5.74 -8.13
CA GLN A 327 7.95 -5.07 -8.15
C GLN A 327 8.80 -5.52 -9.34
N LEU A 328 9.71 -4.64 -9.75
CA LEU A 328 10.81 -4.93 -10.68
C LEU A 328 12.11 -4.50 -9.99
N ASP A 329 13.08 -5.39 -9.88
CA ASP A 329 14.38 -5.14 -9.24
C ASP A 329 14.27 -4.53 -7.83
N GLY A 330 13.29 -5.01 -7.05
CA GLY A 330 13.02 -4.56 -5.67
C GLY A 330 12.30 -3.21 -5.55
N GLN A 331 11.92 -2.58 -6.67
CA GLN A 331 11.14 -1.35 -6.70
C GLN A 331 9.67 -1.66 -7.04
N ILE A 332 8.73 -1.06 -6.30
CA ILE A 332 7.29 -1.17 -6.60
C ILE A 332 7.02 -0.66 -8.02
N LEU A 333 6.13 -1.33 -8.75
CA LEU A 333 5.73 -0.87 -10.08
C LEU A 333 4.95 0.44 -9.97
N ASP A 334 5.34 1.43 -10.76
CA ASP A 334 4.79 2.78 -10.68
C ASP A 334 4.80 3.44 -12.07
N GLY A 335 3.60 3.68 -12.60
CA GLY A 335 3.42 4.17 -13.97
C GLY A 335 3.77 5.64 -14.13
N ALA A 336 3.94 6.40 -13.04
CA ALA A 336 4.51 7.74 -13.07
C ALA A 336 6.03 7.73 -13.24
N LYS A 337 6.70 6.64 -12.86
CA LYS A 337 8.18 6.55 -12.82
C LYS A 337 8.77 5.83 -14.03
N ALA A 338 8.07 4.83 -14.55
CA ALA A 338 8.59 4.02 -15.64
C ALA A 338 7.49 3.48 -16.55
N SER A 339 7.90 3.14 -17.77
CA SER A 339 7.16 2.24 -18.64
C SER A 339 7.74 0.84 -18.53
N TYR A 340 6.91 -0.16 -18.77
CA TYR A 340 7.25 -1.56 -18.66
C TYR A 340 6.80 -2.31 -19.90
N LYS A 341 7.42 -3.45 -20.15
CA LYS A 341 6.98 -4.39 -21.17
C LYS A 341 7.11 -5.83 -20.68
N MET A 342 6.27 -6.70 -21.20
CA MET A 342 6.32 -8.15 -20.97
C MET A 342 6.36 -8.84 -22.32
N VAL A 343 7.36 -9.68 -22.55
CA VAL A 343 7.46 -10.47 -23.78
C VAL A 343 6.97 -11.88 -23.48
N LEU A 344 5.91 -12.30 -24.16
CA LEU A 344 5.36 -13.64 -24.10
C LEU A 344 5.90 -14.44 -25.28
N SER A 345 6.66 -15.50 -24.98
CA SER A 345 7.00 -16.50 -25.99
C SER A 345 5.75 -17.26 -26.45
N LYS A 346 5.89 -18.08 -27.49
CA LYS A 346 4.81 -18.98 -27.91
C LYS A 346 4.40 -19.95 -26.79
N VAL A 347 5.39 -20.44 -26.02
CA VAL A 347 5.14 -21.32 -24.87
C VAL A 347 4.33 -20.59 -23.80
N ASP A 348 4.64 -19.33 -23.52
CA ASP A 348 3.90 -18.54 -22.52
C ASP A 348 2.45 -18.27 -22.96
N GLN A 349 2.23 -18.05 -24.26
CA GLN A 349 0.89 -17.85 -24.81
C GLN A 349 0.05 -19.13 -24.77
N GLU A 350 0.69 -20.30 -24.78
CA GLU A 350 0.04 -21.62 -24.82
C GLU A 350 0.09 -22.36 -23.47
N ILE A 351 0.57 -21.74 -22.40
CA ILE A 351 0.75 -22.40 -21.09
C ILE A 351 -0.59 -22.71 -20.38
N ALA A 352 -1.67 -22.06 -20.83
CA ALA A 352 -3.03 -22.28 -20.36
C ALA A 352 -3.85 -22.98 -21.43
N THR A 353 -4.67 -23.96 -21.04
CA THR A 353 -5.52 -24.72 -21.96
C THR A 353 -6.76 -23.94 -22.37
N ALA A 354 -7.34 -23.16 -21.45
CA ALA A 354 -8.51 -22.34 -21.76
C ALA A 354 -8.09 -20.98 -22.32
N PHE A 355 -7.54 -20.11 -21.47
CA PHE A 355 -7.06 -18.80 -21.87
C PHE A 355 -6.14 -18.19 -20.80
N TRP A 356 -5.42 -17.13 -21.17
CA TRP A 356 -4.67 -16.30 -20.23
C TRP A 356 -5.10 -14.84 -20.30
N SER A 357 -4.87 -14.10 -19.22
CA SER A 357 -5.00 -12.65 -19.17
C SER A 357 -3.90 -12.01 -18.32
N LEU A 358 -3.67 -10.71 -18.51
CA LEU A 358 -2.85 -9.84 -17.69
C LEU A 358 -3.70 -8.64 -17.28
N THR A 359 -4.08 -8.55 -16.02
CA THR A 359 -4.94 -7.49 -15.49
C THR A 359 -4.17 -6.59 -14.56
N MET A 360 -4.51 -5.30 -14.56
CA MET A 360 -3.88 -4.29 -13.73
C MET A 360 -4.76 -3.84 -12.58
N TYR A 361 -4.11 -3.57 -11.44
CA TYR A 361 -4.73 -3.02 -10.24
C TYR A 361 -3.93 -1.86 -9.69
N ASP A 362 -4.64 -0.94 -9.07
CA ASP A 362 -4.05 0.15 -8.30
C ASP A 362 -3.29 -0.41 -7.09
N GLY A 363 -2.07 0.12 -6.86
CA GLY A 363 -1.12 -0.41 -5.87
C GLY A 363 -1.54 -0.17 -4.41
N VAL A 364 -2.54 0.67 -4.17
CA VAL A 364 -3.03 1.02 -2.83
C VAL A 364 -4.38 0.40 -2.55
N SER A 365 -5.36 0.67 -3.41
CA SER A 365 -6.74 0.22 -3.25
C SER A 365 -6.98 -1.23 -3.68
N GLN A 366 -6.09 -1.80 -4.51
CA GLN A 366 -6.22 -3.15 -5.10
C GLN A 366 -7.42 -3.29 -6.04
N LEU A 367 -7.96 -2.17 -6.54
CA LEU A 367 -9.09 -2.14 -7.47
C LEU A 367 -8.62 -1.91 -8.91
N LEU A 368 -9.51 -2.13 -9.88
CA LEU A 368 -9.22 -1.86 -11.30
C LEU A 368 -8.93 -0.37 -11.52
N VAL A 369 -8.02 -0.07 -12.44
CA VAL A 369 -7.58 1.30 -12.74
C VAL A 369 -8.41 1.91 -13.86
N SER A 370 -9.11 3.02 -13.58
CA SER A 370 -9.79 3.78 -14.62
C SER A 370 -8.81 4.37 -15.62
N ASN A 371 -9.13 4.29 -16.91
CA ASN A 371 -8.31 4.81 -18.00
C ASN A 371 -9.15 5.12 -19.24
N GLN A 372 -8.57 5.91 -20.14
CA GLN A 372 -9.18 6.43 -21.36
C GLN A 372 -9.61 5.36 -22.36
N LEU A 373 -9.08 4.14 -22.28
CA LEU A 373 -9.47 3.04 -23.17
C LEU A 373 -10.55 2.14 -22.57
N ASN A 374 -10.96 2.38 -21.31
CA ASN A 374 -11.75 1.45 -20.51
C ASN A 374 -11.18 0.02 -20.58
N ARG A 375 -9.85 -0.09 -20.61
CA ARG A 375 -9.13 -1.35 -20.78
C ARG A 375 -8.36 -1.67 -19.52
N TYR A 376 -8.81 -2.69 -18.80
CA TYR A 376 -8.23 -3.06 -17.51
C TYR A 376 -7.36 -4.32 -17.58
N LEU A 377 -7.38 -5.01 -18.73
CA LEU A 377 -6.59 -6.20 -19.01
C LEU A 377 -6.20 -6.32 -20.48
N LEU A 378 -5.27 -7.22 -20.74
CA LEU A 378 -5.00 -7.82 -22.05
C LEU A 378 -5.18 -9.34 -21.92
N ASN A 379 -5.77 -10.01 -22.90
CA ASN A 379 -5.97 -11.46 -22.83
C ASN A 379 -5.74 -12.16 -24.18
N SER A 380 -5.73 -13.50 -24.13
CA SER A 380 -5.53 -14.34 -25.31
C SER A 380 -6.57 -14.13 -26.42
N ALA A 381 -7.81 -13.77 -26.09
CA ALA A 381 -8.86 -13.53 -27.10
C ALA A 381 -8.59 -12.27 -27.93
N MET A 382 -7.81 -11.32 -27.39
CA MET A 382 -7.40 -10.10 -28.10
C MET A 382 -6.19 -10.32 -29.02
N VAL A 383 -5.45 -11.43 -28.87
CA VAL A 383 -4.20 -11.70 -29.62
C VAL A 383 -4.35 -11.61 -31.15
N PRO A 384 -5.45 -12.07 -31.78
CA PRO A 384 -5.62 -11.91 -33.23
C PRO A 384 -5.60 -10.45 -33.71
N SER A 385 -5.90 -9.49 -32.83
CA SER A 385 -5.84 -8.05 -33.13
C SER A 385 -4.50 -7.39 -32.75
N MET A 386 -3.61 -8.12 -32.09
CA MET A 386 -2.35 -7.61 -31.57
C MET A 386 -1.19 -7.78 -32.56
N LYS A 387 -0.16 -6.95 -32.40
CA LYS A 387 1.10 -7.06 -33.13
C LYS A 387 1.97 -8.17 -32.53
N THR A 388 2.49 -9.06 -33.37
CA THR A 388 3.43 -10.12 -32.99
C THR A 388 4.70 -10.00 -33.84
N SER A 389 5.83 -10.50 -33.30
CA SER A 389 7.11 -10.59 -34.00
C SER A 389 7.70 -11.97 -33.76
N ASP A 390 7.98 -12.71 -34.82
CA ASP A 390 8.57 -14.06 -34.74
C ASP A 390 7.81 -15.03 -33.81
N GLY A 391 6.47 -14.90 -33.78
CA GLY A 391 5.59 -15.69 -32.91
C GLY A 391 5.57 -15.26 -31.44
N SER A 392 6.38 -14.28 -31.05
CA SER A 392 6.34 -13.65 -29.73
C SER A 392 5.33 -12.49 -29.69
N LEU A 393 4.76 -12.26 -28.52
CA LEU A 393 3.83 -11.16 -28.25
C LEU A 393 4.44 -10.24 -27.19
N THR A 394 4.62 -8.96 -27.51
CA THR A 394 5.05 -7.96 -26.53
C THR A 394 3.86 -7.18 -26.02
N LEU A 395 3.63 -7.21 -24.71
CA LEU A 395 2.64 -6.39 -24.01
C LEU A 395 3.33 -5.14 -23.46
N TYR A 396 2.73 -3.97 -23.66
CA TYR A 396 3.24 -2.70 -23.17
C TYR A 396 2.41 -2.23 -21.98
N ILE A 397 3.07 -1.77 -20.92
CA ILE A 397 2.43 -1.31 -19.69
C ILE A 397 3.01 0.06 -19.33
N SER A 398 2.24 1.12 -19.54
CA SER A 398 2.73 2.50 -19.40
C SER A 398 1.58 3.48 -19.23
N ALA A 399 1.84 4.62 -18.58
CA ALA A 399 0.84 5.68 -18.45
C ALA A 399 0.53 6.38 -19.78
N ALA A 400 1.56 6.63 -20.59
CA ALA A 400 1.42 7.16 -21.94
C ALA A 400 1.34 6.03 -22.99
N SER A 401 0.65 6.31 -24.10
CA SER A 401 0.56 5.39 -25.25
C SER A 401 1.98 5.11 -25.80
N PRO A 402 2.33 3.84 -26.09
CA PRO A 402 3.61 3.48 -26.72
C PRO A 402 3.66 3.83 -28.23
N GLY A 403 2.66 4.54 -28.74
CA GLY A 403 2.47 4.88 -30.15
C GLY A 403 1.28 4.14 -30.75
N LYS A 404 0.59 4.79 -31.68
CA LYS A 404 -0.68 4.33 -32.28
C LYS A 404 -0.63 2.90 -32.81
N ASP A 405 0.49 2.50 -33.40
CA ASP A 405 0.67 1.16 -33.99
C ASP A 405 0.80 0.03 -32.95
N LEU A 406 1.07 0.38 -31.70
CA LEU A 406 1.27 -0.55 -30.58
C LEU A 406 0.13 -0.53 -29.56
N GLU A 407 -0.90 0.30 -29.77
CA GLU A 407 -2.02 0.45 -28.83
C GLU A 407 -2.85 -0.82 -28.68
N SER A 408 -2.88 -1.72 -29.67
CA SER A 408 -3.51 -3.04 -29.55
C SER A 408 -2.88 -3.90 -28.44
N ASN A 409 -1.57 -3.69 -28.19
CA ASN A 409 -0.76 -4.45 -27.24
C ASN A 409 -0.57 -3.71 -25.90
N TRP A 410 -1.21 -2.55 -25.74
CA TRP A 410 -0.98 -1.65 -24.63
C TRP A 410 -2.04 -1.78 -23.54
N LEU A 411 -1.58 -1.85 -22.29
CA LEU A 411 -2.38 -1.74 -21.08
C LEU A 411 -2.05 -0.41 -20.36
N PRO A 412 -2.98 0.56 -20.34
CA PRO A 412 -2.74 1.84 -19.69
C PRO A 412 -2.51 1.72 -18.18
N ALA A 413 -1.39 2.26 -17.70
CA ALA A 413 -1.03 2.30 -16.29
C ALA A 413 -1.44 3.62 -15.62
N PRO A 414 -1.76 3.64 -14.31
CA PRO A 414 -1.97 4.90 -13.60
C PRO A 414 -0.66 5.67 -13.46
N ALA A 415 -0.74 6.98 -13.30
CA ALA A 415 0.38 7.81 -12.85
C ALA A 415 0.63 7.62 -11.33
N GLY A 416 0.97 6.40 -10.95
CA GLY A 416 1.21 6.01 -9.56
C GLY A 416 1.45 4.50 -9.40
N PRO A 417 1.54 4.01 -8.15
CA PRO A 417 1.77 2.61 -7.86
C PRO A 417 0.69 1.71 -8.46
N PHE A 418 1.10 0.59 -9.05
CA PHE A 418 0.20 -0.44 -9.56
C PHE A 418 0.80 -1.84 -9.36
N TYR A 419 0.01 -2.87 -9.60
CA TYR A 419 0.53 -4.23 -9.78
C TYR A 419 -0.24 -4.95 -10.88
N LEU A 420 0.36 -6.01 -11.41
CA LEU A 420 -0.24 -6.84 -12.45
C LEU A 420 -0.47 -8.25 -11.91
N VAL A 421 -1.58 -8.84 -12.33
CA VAL A 421 -1.87 -10.27 -12.11
C VAL A 421 -2.03 -10.91 -13.48
N MET A 422 -1.13 -11.83 -13.81
CA MET A 422 -1.38 -12.76 -14.91
C MET A 422 -2.32 -13.84 -14.41
N ARG A 423 -3.31 -14.22 -15.20
CA ARG A 423 -4.23 -15.32 -14.90
C ARG A 423 -4.08 -16.38 -15.96
N LEU A 424 -3.83 -17.60 -15.54
CA LEU A 424 -3.80 -18.77 -16.41
C LEU A 424 -5.01 -19.63 -16.06
N TYR A 425 -5.98 -19.73 -16.96
CA TYR A 425 -7.18 -20.55 -16.77
C TYR A 425 -6.96 -21.95 -17.36
N LEU A 426 -7.19 -22.98 -16.55
CA LEU A 426 -6.79 -24.36 -16.84
C LEU A 426 -5.30 -24.46 -17.23
N PRO A 427 -4.39 -24.01 -16.35
CA PRO A 427 -2.96 -24.08 -16.61
C PRO A 427 -2.54 -25.52 -16.89
N LYS A 428 -1.67 -25.72 -17.88
CA LYS A 428 -1.11 -27.03 -18.18
C LYS A 428 -0.15 -27.45 -17.06
N ALA A 429 0.16 -28.74 -16.96
CA ALA A 429 1.02 -29.28 -15.90
C ALA A 429 2.40 -28.61 -15.85
N GLU A 430 2.92 -28.21 -17.02
CA GLU A 430 4.19 -27.50 -17.21
C GLU A 430 4.25 -26.20 -16.42
N ALA A 431 3.11 -25.52 -16.19
CA ALA A 431 3.03 -24.31 -15.37
C ALA A 431 3.51 -24.53 -13.93
N PHE A 432 3.46 -25.79 -13.45
CA PHE A 432 3.89 -26.19 -12.10
C PHE A 432 5.21 -26.96 -12.10
N GLN A 433 5.75 -27.29 -13.27
CA GLN A 433 6.93 -28.17 -13.45
C GLN A 433 8.10 -27.41 -14.10
N GLY A 434 8.49 -26.29 -13.49
CA GLY A 434 9.69 -25.55 -13.90
C GLY A 434 9.46 -24.44 -14.92
N TRP A 435 8.24 -24.25 -15.42
CA TRP A 435 7.90 -23.03 -16.17
C TRP A 435 8.24 -21.79 -15.34
N GLN A 436 8.91 -20.85 -15.99
CA GLN A 436 9.27 -19.57 -15.39
C GLN A 436 8.30 -18.53 -15.90
N GLN A 437 7.59 -17.87 -14.98
CA GLN A 437 6.67 -16.80 -15.37
C GLN A 437 7.40 -15.72 -16.20
N PRO A 438 6.75 -15.16 -17.24
CA PRO A 438 7.33 -14.13 -18.09
C PRO A 438 7.86 -12.96 -17.25
N LYS A 439 9.07 -12.51 -17.54
CA LYS A 439 9.65 -11.38 -16.81
C LYS A 439 9.03 -10.07 -17.27
N LEU A 440 8.68 -9.23 -16.31
CA LEU A 440 8.45 -7.81 -16.59
C LEU A 440 9.80 -7.14 -16.79
N LEU A 441 9.91 -6.29 -17.80
CA LEU A 441 11.12 -5.57 -18.16
C LEU A 441 10.84 -4.07 -18.15
N SER A 442 11.84 -3.26 -17.84
CA SER A 442 11.75 -1.82 -18.06
C SER A 442 11.65 -1.53 -19.57
N ALA A 443 10.80 -0.58 -19.93
CA ALA A 443 10.67 -0.06 -21.27
C ALA A 443 11.05 1.42 -21.26
N LYS A 444 11.89 1.84 -22.21
CA LYS A 444 12.01 3.26 -22.56
C LYS A 444 10.74 3.65 -23.33
N PRO A 445 10.18 4.86 -23.15
CA PRO A 445 9.02 5.28 -23.91
C PRO A 445 9.31 5.18 -25.41
N SER A 446 8.57 4.32 -26.13
CA SER A 446 8.57 4.31 -27.59
C SER A 446 7.66 5.43 -28.05
N GLY A 447 8.22 6.47 -28.66
CA GLY A 447 7.46 7.62 -29.17
C GLY A 447 7.82 8.98 -28.57
N ALA A 448 9.10 9.25 -28.28
CA ALA A 448 9.57 10.62 -28.29
C ALA A 448 9.71 11.06 -29.74
N ALA A 449 8.68 11.72 -30.28
CA ALA A 449 8.85 12.58 -31.43
C ALA A 449 9.98 13.58 -31.14
N ASP A 450 10.77 13.87 -32.17
CA ASP A 450 12.00 14.66 -32.15
C ASP A 450 12.02 15.77 -31.08
N VAL A 451 12.92 15.65 -30.10
CA VAL A 451 13.32 16.78 -29.28
C VAL A 451 14.15 17.70 -30.19
N PRO A 452 13.72 18.94 -30.48
CA PRO A 452 14.45 19.82 -31.39
C PRO A 452 15.80 20.20 -30.76
N ALA A 453 16.87 20.04 -31.53
CA ALA A 453 18.16 20.75 -31.63
C ALA A 453 18.81 21.49 -30.42
N ALA A 454 18.28 21.44 -29.19
CA ALA A 454 18.83 22.11 -28.01
C ALA A 454 19.65 21.15 -27.11
N ALA A 455 19.57 19.84 -27.35
CA ALA A 455 20.27 18.83 -26.54
C ALA A 455 21.63 18.39 -27.12
N GLN A 456 22.17 19.07 -28.13
CA GLN A 456 23.53 18.82 -28.64
C GLN A 456 24.63 19.67 -27.99
N CYS A 457 24.29 20.55 -27.03
CA CYS A 457 25.31 21.38 -26.36
C CYS A 457 25.84 20.79 -25.03
N LEU A 458 25.27 19.69 -24.51
CA LEU A 458 25.62 19.15 -23.18
C LEU A 458 26.50 17.90 -23.19
N GLN A 459 26.92 17.40 -24.35
CA GLN A 459 27.91 16.30 -24.42
C GLN A 459 29.38 16.75 -24.27
N ARG A 460 29.66 18.06 -24.16
CA ARG A 460 31.02 18.59 -23.96
C ARG A 460 31.35 19.00 -22.51
N HIS A 461 30.43 18.86 -21.55
CA HIS A 461 30.63 19.31 -20.16
C HIS A 461 30.53 18.20 -19.08
N GLY A 462 30.30 16.94 -19.46
CA GLY A 462 30.12 15.82 -18.54
C GLY A 462 31.28 15.53 -17.59
N ALA A 463 32.53 15.84 -17.97
CA ALA A 463 33.69 15.57 -17.13
C ALA A 463 33.89 16.56 -15.95
N ARG A 464 33.13 17.66 -15.88
CA ARG A 464 33.24 18.69 -14.81
C ARG A 464 32.11 18.62 -13.77
N LEU A 465 31.12 17.74 -13.94
CA LEU A 465 29.98 17.59 -13.03
C LEU A 465 30.25 16.52 -11.95
N ASP A 466 31.04 15.49 -12.23
CA ASP A 466 31.34 14.40 -11.28
C ASP A 466 32.08 14.87 -10.02
N GLU A 467 33.06 15.77 -10.13
CA GLU A 467 33.75 16.34 -8.96
C GLU A 467 32.82 17.22 -8.09
N LYS A 468 31.83 17.87 -8.70
CA LYS A 468 30.88 18.76 -8.00
C LYS A 468 29.77 17.97 -7.32
N PHE A 469 29.28 16.90 -7.94
CA PHE A 469 28.35 15.97 -7.33
C PHE A 469 28.98 15.21 -6.16
N LYS A 470 30.27 14.88 -6.26
CA LYS A 470 31.03 14.33 -5.14
C LYS A 470 31.07 15.30 -3.95
N ALA A 471 31.32 16.60 -4.18
CA ALA A 471 31.30 17.60 -3.10
C ALA A 471 29.91 17.78 -2.46
N ILE A 472 28.81 17.68 -3.23
CA ILE A 472 27.43 17.76 -2.75
C ILE A 472 27.04 16.48 -1.96
N SER A 473 27.45 15.31 -2.44
CA SER A 473 27.30 14.03 -1.74
C SER A 473 28.12 14.00 -0.44
N ASP A 474 29.36 14.50 -0.47
CA ASP A 474 30.24 14.57 0.70
C ASP A 474 29.71 15.59 1.72
N PHE A 475 29.17 16.73 1.28
CA PHE A 475 28.45 17.67 2.15
C PHE A 475 27.23 17.03 2.81
N ASN A 476 26.45 16.23 2.06
CA ASN A 476 25.36 15.46 2.65
C ASN A 476 25.91 14.38 3.60
N ARG A 477 27.14 13.90 3.49
CA ARG A 477 27.75 12.95 4.45
C ARG A 477 28.42 13.63 5.65
N MET A 478 28.59 14.95 5.68
CA MET A 478 29.12 15.67 6.84
C MET A 478 28.11 15.65 8.00
N THR A 479 28.50 15.02 9.11
CA THR A 479 27.61 14.64 10.22
C THR A 479 27.75 15.46 11.49
N GLU A 480 28.36 16.64 11.45
CA GLU A 480 28.59 17.45 12.67
C GLU A 480 27.51 18.54 12.84
N PRO A 481 26.69 18.51 13.91
CA PRO A 481 25.94 19.70 14.33
C PRO A 481 26.90 20.71 14.97
N ALA A 482 26.91 21.94 14.46
CA ALA A 482 27.60 23.06 15.10
C ALA A 482 26.67 23.73 16.13
N ILE A 483 27.04 23.68 17.41
CA ILE A 483 26.32 24.37 18.50
C ILE A 483 26.88 25.78 18.64
N LEU A 484 26.03 26.79 18.43
CA LEU A 484 26.39 28.20 18.66
C LEU A 484 26.12 28.56 20.11
N ARG A 485 27.17 28.96 20.85
CA ARG A 485 27.08 29.39 22.24
C ARG A 485 27.01 30.90 22.32
N TRP A 486 25.92 31.44 22.87
CA TRP A 486 25.77 32.88 23.09
C TRP A 486 26.07 33.25 24.54
N GLN A 487 27.33 33.54 24.84
CA GLN A 487 27.72 34.27 26.06
C GLN A 487 28.08 35.68 25.63
N GLN A 488 27.40 36.68 26.21
CA GLN A 488 27.62 38.13 26.03
C GLN A 488 28.68 38.49 24.96
N GLY A 489 28.25 38.67 23.71
CA GLY A 489 28.99 39.46 22.72
C GLY A 489 29.95 38.79 21.72
N VAL A 490 30.36 37.51 21.78
CA VAL A 490 31.28 36.94 20.75
C VAL A 490 31.06 35.44 20.50
N CYS A 491 31.07 35.00 19.22
CA CYS A 491 31.35 33.61 18.85
C CYS A 491 32.13 33.52 17.52
N ILE A 492 33.35 32.95 17.54
CA ILE A 492 34.09 32.47 16.36
C ILE A 492 34.41 30.98 16.56
N ALA A 493 34.21 30.20 15.50
CA ALA A 493 34.74 28.85 15.31
C ALA A 493 36.27 28.86 15.11
N ARG A 494 37.00 27.99 15.80
CA ARG A 494 38.33 27.53 15.36
C ARG A 494 38.47 26.03 15.58
N GLY A 495 38.73 25.34 14.48
CA GLY A 495 39.10 23.93 14.47
C GLY A 495 40.51 23.71 15.02
N ALA A 496 40.68 22.59 15.71
CA ALA A 496 41.95 21.90 15.83
C ALA A 496 41.64 20.40 15.75
N LYS A 497 42.26 19.75 14.76
CA LYS A 497 42.34 18.30 14.50
C LYS A 497 41.73 17.40 15.58
N CYS A 498 40.61 16.76 15.27
CA CYS A 498 40.19 15.53 15.94
C CYS A 498 40.22 14.43 14.88
N SER A 499 41.42 13.90 14.66
CA SER A 499 41.64 12.66 13.94
C SER A 499 41.02 11.53 14.76
N ASP A 500 40.22 10.71 14.09
CA ASP A 500 39.90 9.32 14.44
C ASP A 500 39.26 9.11 15.83
N GLU A 501 37.93 9.34 15.95
CA GLU A 501 37.01 8.55 16.81
C GLU A 501 35.60 9.20 16.95
N ILE A 502 34.85 9.45 15.87
CA ILE A 502 33.38 9.65 15.97
C ILE A 502 32.70 9.02 14.75
N HIS A 503 32.34 7.73 14.85
CA HIS A 503 31.69 6.96 13.78
C HIS A 503 30.22 6.61 14.07
N ASN A 504 29.49 7.43 14.84
CA ASN A 504 28.06 7.18 15.10
C ASN A 504 27.22 8.46 15.23
N SER A 505 26.87 9.05 14.10
CA SER A 505 26.05 10.26 13.95
C SER A 505 24.53 10.03 14.03
N ARG A 506 24.06 8.86 14.50
CA ARG A 506 22.62 8.61 14.72
C ARG A 506 22.07 9.24 16.01
N GLN A 507 22.92 9.54 17.00
CA GLN A 507 22.46 9.77 18.38
C GLN A 507 22.27 11.24 18.81
N LEU A 508 22.88 12.22 18.12
CA LEU A 508 22.63 13.64 18.42
C LEU A 508 21.25 14.13 17.92
N ALA A 509 20.68 13.44 16.91
CA ALA A 509 19.34 13.75 16.38
C ALA A 509 18.20 13.16 17.24
N SER A 510 18.44 12.06 17.97
CA SER A 510 17.45 11.48 18.91
C SER A 510 17.36 12.27 20.22
N LEU A 511 18.43 12.97 20.54
CA LEU A 511 18.62 13.84 21.70
C LEU A 511 17.69 15.06 21.76
N LEU A 512 17.11 15.46 20.61
CA LEU A 512 16.29 16.67 20.46
C LEU A 512 14.77 16.39 20.55
N HIS A 513 14.36 15.23 21.06
CA HIS A 513 12.96 14.80 21.09
C HIS A 513 12.53 14.07 22.39
N PRO A 514 12.24 14.77 23.49
CA PRO A 514 11.24 14.29 24.45
C PRO A 514 9.84 14.73 24.00
N ARG A 515 8.88 13.80 23.91
CA ARG A 515 7.44 14.10 23.97
C ARG A 515 6.91 13.60 25.31
N GLU A 516 5.97 14.34 25.87
CA GLU A 516 5.34 14.18 27.19
C GLU A 516 4.51 12.90 27.40
N SER A 517 4.69 11.81 26.64
CA SER A 517 3.84 10.63 26.86
C SER A 517 4.39 9.27 26.40
N GLU A 518 5.71 9.10 26.25
CA GLU A 518 6.29 7.77 26.04
C GLU A 518 7.37 7.46 27.07
N VAL A 519 7.27 6.24 27.59
CA VAL A 519 8.19 5.56 28.49
C VAL A 519 9.64 5.73 28.02
N GLN A 520 10.51 6.05 28.97
CA GLN A 520 11.97 6.13 28.88
C GLN A 520 12.59 5.20 27.82
N LEU A 521 12.93 5.72 26.64
CA LEU A 521 13.92 5.11 25.77
C LEU A 521 15.25 5.85 25.95
N ARG A 522 15.99 5.41 26.98
CA ARG A 522 17.39 5.78 27.24
C ARG A 522 18.23 5.52 25.98
N THR A 523 18.88 6.55 25.47
CA THR A 523 19.91 6.39 24.42
C THR A 523 21.13 7.21 24.79
N THR A 524 22.27 6.53 24.85
CA THR A 524 23.56 7.06 25.33
C THR A 524 24.44 7.55 24.19
N VAL A 525 25.06 8.73 24.33
CA VAL A 525 26.15 9.25 23.49
C VAL A 525 27.46 9.15 24.30
N ALA A 526 28.47 8.47 23.77
CA ALA A 526 29.74 8.21 24.48
C ALA A 526 29.55 7.59 25.89
N GLY A 527 28.49 6.79 26.07
CA GLY A 527 28.17 6.13 27.34
C GLY A 527 27.31 6.93 28.32
N LEU A 528 26.86 8.14 27.97
CA LEU A 528 26.00 8.98 28.83
C LEU A 528 24.67 9.30 28.13
N ASP A 529 23.55 9.25 28.85
CA ASP A 529 22.22 9.56 28.29
C ASP A 529 22.21 10.97 27.69
N GLY A 530 21.53 11.17 26.56
CA GLY A 530 21.56 12.44 25.84
C GLY A 530 21.25 13.68 26.68
N ASP A 531 20.23 13.59 27.55
CA ASP A 531 19.83 14.68 28.45
C ASP A 531 20.97 15.11 29.40
N ASP A 532 21.99 14.27 29.55
CA ASP A 532 23.17 14.47 30.36
C ASP A 532 24.32 15.14 29.58
N TRP A 533 24.29 15.17 28.23
CA TRP A 533 25.39 15.69 27.40
C TRP A 533 25.58 17.20 27.55
N LEU A 534 24.51 18.00 27.50
CA LEU A 534 24.60 19.46 27.71
C LEU A 534 25.00 19.78 29.14
N GLY A 535 24.45 19.04 30.12
CA GLY A 535 24.77 19.16 31.53
C GLY A 535 26.21 18.74 31.90
N HIS A 536 26.79 17.80 31.16
CA HIS A 536 28.20 17.41 31.27
C HIS A 536 29.12 18.38 30.53
N ARG A 537 28.73 18.85 29.33
CA ARG A 537 29.56 19.73 28.50
C ARG A 537 29.63 21.16 29.04
N PHE A 538 28.57 21.61 29.70
CA PHE A 538 28.42 22.95 30.27
C PHE A 538 27.95 22.87 31.74
N PRO A 539 28.79 22.33 32.65
CA PRO A 539 28.40 22.10 34.04
C PRO A 539 28.10 23.39 34.81
N ASP A 540 28.67 24.52 34.38
CA ASP A 540 28.49 25.85 34.97
C ASP A 540 27.26 26.60 34.43
N CYS A 541 26.47 25.98 33.56
CA CYS A 541 25.24 26.55 33.01
C CYS A 541 24.04 25.81 33.62
N PRO A 542 23.39 26.33 34.68
CA PRO A 542 22.29 25.63 35.34
C PRO A 542 21.15 25.23 34.39
N ILE A 543 20.87 26.08 33.40
CA ILE A 543 19.86 25.83 32.38
C ILE A 543 20.16 24.59 31.51
N ALA A 544 21.42 24.17 31.40
CA ALA A 544 21.82 22.97 30.65
C ALA A 544 21.32 21.66 31.28
N ARG A 545 20.84 21.72 32.53
CA ARG A 545 20.25 20.60 33.29
C ARG A 545 18.77 20.83 33.60
N ASP A 546 18.17 21.90 33.08
CA ASP A 546 16.76 22.22 33.33
C ASP A 546 15.86 21.73 32.17
N PRO A 547 15.13 20.60 32.35
CA PRO A 547 14.21 20.10 31.34
C PRO A 547 13.04 21.06 31.08
N VAL A 548 12.61 21.86 32.06
CA VAL A 548 11.49 22.80 31.92
C VAL A 548 11.85 23.92 30.95
N ALA A 549 13.10 24.38 30.99
CA ALA A 549 13.66 25.32 30.02
C ALA A 549 14.26 24.62 28.78
N SER A 550 13.86 23.38 28.48
CA SER A 550 14.34 22.61 27.31
C SER A 550 15.87 22.55 27.24
N TYR A 551 16.54 22.47 28.39
CA TYR A 551 18.00 22.47 28.52
C TYR A 551 18.70 23.69 27.91
N GLY A 552 17.97 24.79 27.66
CA GLY A 552 18.46 26.00 26.98
C GLY A 552 18.29 25.99 25.45
N LEU A 553 17.68 24.96 24.84
CA LEU A 553 17.43 24.91 23.40
C LEU A 553 16.19 25.73 23.02
N VAL A 554 16.32 26.67 22.08
CA VAL A 554 15.25 27.62 21.73
C VAL A 554 14.47 27.26 20.46
N HIS A 555 14.99 26.32 19.67
CA HIS A 555 14.27 25.71 18.55
C HIS A 555 14.78 24.29 18.28
N ARG A 556 14.11 23.59 17.35
CA ARG A 556 14.43 22.22 16.93
C ARG A 556 14.48 22.11 15.42
N LEU A 557 15.19 21.10 14.93
CA LEU A 557 15.14 20.65 13.54
C LEU A 557 14.22 19.43 13.43
N ASP A 558 13.74 19.17 12.22
CA ASP A 558 13.01 17.93 11.93
C ASP A 558 13.95 16.74 11.94
N ARG A 559 13.41 15.55 12.24
CA ARG A 559 14.19 14.31 12.21
C ARG A 559 14.86 14.15 10.83
N GLU A 560 16.15 13.84 10.83
CA GLU A 560 17.03 13.72 9.64
C GLU A 560 17.40 15.03 8.93
N THR A 561 16.89 16.18 9.39
CA THR A 561 17.40 17.49 8.94
C THR A 561 18.73 17.79 9.62
N SER A 562 19.72 18.20 8.83
CA SER A 562 21.05 18.59 9.33
C SER A 562 21.18 20.10 9.48
N GLY A 563 22.22 20.57 10.17
CA GLY A 563 22.53 21.99 10.26
C GLY A 563 22.44 22.57 11.67
N MET A 564 22.20 23.87 11.75
CA MET A 564 22.44 24.66 12.96
C MET A 564 21.25 24.65 13.93
N VAL A 565 21.56 24.59 15.23
CA VAL A 565 20.60 24.81 16.33
C VAL A 565 21.14 25.87 17.28
N MET A 566 20.27 26.77 17.73
CA MET A 566 20.60 27.84 18.67
C MET A 566 20.38 27.38 20.12
N TRP A 567 21.36 27.64 20.97
CA TRP A 567 21.36 27.27 22.38
C TRP A 567 21.66 28.48 23.29
N ALA A 568 20.90 28.61 24.36
CA ALA A 568 20.97 29.68 25.33
C ALA A 568 21.59 29.19 26.65
N PRO A 569 22.78 29.69 27.05
CA PRO A 569 23.46 29.23 28.25
C PRO A 569 22.90 29.82 29.56
N THR A 570 21.92 30.75 29.48
CA THR A 570 21.28 31.36 30.65
C THR A 570 19.77 31.48 30.46
N TYR A 571 18.99 31.53 31.55
CA TYR A 571 17.54 31.76 31.48
C TYR A 571 17.18 33.07 30.79
N GLN A 572 17.94 34.14 31.03
CA GLN A 572 17.73 35.43 30.38
C GLN A 572 17.90 35.33 28.86
N SER A 573 18.99 34.71 28.38
CA SER A 573 19.21 34.52 26.94
C SER A 573 18.18 33.56 26.33
N TYR A 574 17.72 32.55 27.08
CA TYR A 574 16.70 31.61 26.64
C TYR A 574 15.36 32.31 26.36
N TYR A 575 14.87 33.10 27.32
CA TYR A 575 13.61 33.84 27.13
C TYR A 575 13.74 34.96 26.09
N ALA A 576 14.88 35.66 26.03
CA ALA A 576 15.13 36.67 25.00
C ALA A 576 15.10 36.07 23.58
N LEU A 577 15.77 34.93 23.38
CA LEU A 577 15.75 34.24 22.10
C LEU A 577 14.37 33.65 21.78
N ARG A 578 13.65 33.08 22.75
CA ARG A 578 12.27 32.63 22.52
C ARG A 578 11.36 33.76 22.08
N LEU A 579 11.51 34.94 22.67
CA LEU A 579 10.79 36.14 22.23
C LEU A 579 11.19 36.54 20.81
N ALA A 580 12.47 36.49 20.46
CA ALA A 580 12.93 36.75 19.09
C ALA A 580 12.34 35.78 18.07
N PHE A 581 12.28 34.47 18.38
CA PHE A 581 11.62 33.48 17.53
C PHE A 581 10.10 33.71 17.43
N ALA A 582 9.44 34.07 18.54
CA ALA A 582 8.00 34.34 18.56
C ALA A 582 7.61 35.62 17.80
N THR A 583 8.53 36.58 17.72
CA THR A 583 8.35 37.86 17.01
C THR A 583 8.98 37.87 15.62
N GLU A 584 9.33 36.70 15.07
CA GLU A 584 9.92 36.52 13.73
C GLU A 584 11.22 37.33 13.49
N ARG A 585 11.94 37.68 14.56
CA ARG A 585 13.26 38.37 14.53
C ARG A 585 14.44 37.41 14.26
N VAL A 586 14.16 36.16 13.90
CA VAL A 586 15.18 35.17 13.55
C VAL A 586 15.00 34.75 12.10
N GLN A 587 15.96 35.10 11.26
CA GLN A 587 16.03 34.65 9.87
C GLN A 587 16.69 33.27 9.81
N LYS A 588 16.05 32.35 9.09
CA LYS A 588 16.50 30.98 8.91
C LYS A 588 16.60 30.68 7.41
N GLU A 589 17.76 30.24 6.97
CA GLU A 589 17.97 29.78 5.59
C GLU A 589 18.44 28.34 5.55
N TYR A 590 17.95 27.64 4.55
CA TYR A 590 18.15 26.22 4.34
C TYR A 590 18.70 26.01 2.93
N LEU A 591 19.53 24.99 2.80
CA LEU A 591 19.93 24.43 1.52
C LEU A 591 19.23 23.08 1.39
N CYS A 592 18.64 22.84 0.23
CA CYS A 592 17.94 21.61 -0.03
C CYS A 592 18.10 21.15 -1.47
N LEU A 593 17.95 19.86 -1.68
CA LEU A 593 17.86 19.27 -3.00
C LEU A 593 16.43 18.82 -3.22
N CYS A 594 15.82 19.23 -4.33
CA CYS A 594 14.43 18.96 -4.68
C CYS A 594 14.38 18.10 -5.95
N ASP A 595 13.38 17.25 -6.05
CA ASP A 595 13.09 16.52 -7.28
C ASP A 595 12.59 17.45 -8.37
N GLY A 596 13.03 17.17 -9.59
CA GLY A 596 12.68 17.94 -10.78
C GLY A 596 13.39 19.29 -10.86
N TRP A 597 13.11 20.01 -11.93
CA TRP A 597 13.60 21.36 -12.16
C TRP A 597 12.56 22.39 -11.75
N LEU A 598 12.80 23.01 -10.58
CA LEU A 598 12.02 24.15 -10.10
C LEU A 598 12.20 25.35 -11.03
N PRO A 599 11.19 26.21 -11.22
CA PRO A 599 11.40 27.50 -11.89
C PRO A 599 12.55 28.28 -11.25
N GLN A 600 13.42 28.91 -12.07
CA GLN A 600 14.59 29.62 -11.57
C GLN A 600 14.27 30.97 -10.91
N GLU A 601 13.07 31.49 -11.13
CA GLU A 601 12.60 32.74 -10.54
C GLU A 601 12.37 32.59 -9.03
N PRO A 602 12.68 33.61 -8.21
CA PRO A 602 12.33 33.62 -6.79
C PRO A 602 10.83 33.49 -6.59
N ARG A 603 10.41 32.62 -5.66
CA ARG A 603 8.98 32.35 -5.39
C ARG A 603 8.69 32.39 -3.90
N LEU A 604 7.58 33.01 -3.53
CA LEU A 604 7.07 33.00 -2.16
C LEU A 604 5.88 32.04 -2.07
N LEU A 605 5.98 31.06 -1.18
CA LEU A 605 4.93 30.08 -0.89
C LEU A 605 4.27 30.44 0.44
N GLU A 606 2.97 30.77 0.40
CA GLU A 606 2.20 31.26 1.57
C GLU A 606 1.08 30.33 2.03
N GLY A 607 1.04 29.09 1.55
CA GLY A 607 0.05 28.09 1.95
C GLY A 607 0.01 27.88 3.47
N GLY A 608 -1.19 27.83 4.06
CA GLY A 608 -1.35 27.49 5.48
C GLY A 608 -0.94 26.04 5.74
N ILE A 609 -0.32 25.76 6.89
CA ILE A 609 0.08 24.39 7.27
C ILE A 609 -0.79 23.88 8.41
N GLN A 610 -1.47 22.77 8.16
CA GLN A 610 -2.27 22.04 9.14
C GLN A 610 -1.52 20.79 9.58
N ARG A 611 -1.39 20.60 10.89
CA ARG A 611 -0.84 19.38 11.47
C ARG A 611 -1.89 18.27 11.38
N ILE A 612 -1.48 17.11 10.89
CA ILE A 612 -2.30 15.91 10.86
C ILE A 612 -1.97 15.09 12.10
N LEU A 613 -2.99 14.84 12.91
CA LEU A 613 -2.86 13.92 14.03
C LEU A 613 -3.02 12.49 13.49
N PRO A 614 -2.19 11.53 13.95
CA PRO A 614 -2.41 10.13 13.63
C PRO A 614 -3.82 9.72 14.11
N LYS A 615 -4.48 8.86 13.33
CA LYS A 615 -5.87 8.42 13.60
C LYS A 615 -6.02 7.63 14.89
N GLU A 616 -4.92 7.09 15.42
CA GLU A 616 -4.87 6.37 16.70
C GLU A 616 -3.72 6.90 17.57
N PRO A 617 -3.88 6.92 18.92
CA PRO A 617 -2.77 7.19 19.83
C PRO A 617 -1.68 6.13 19.69
N GLY A 618 -0.45 6.54 19.33
CA GLY A 618 0.70 5.65 19.19
C GLY A 618 0.97 5.11 17.77
N ALA A 619 0.06 5.27 16.81
CA ALA A 619 0.17 4.64 15.47
C ALA A 619 1.00 5.42 14.42
N GLY A 620 1.94 6.28 14.82
CA GLY A 620 2.91 6.87 13.88
C GLY A 620 3.14 8.38 13.98
N ARG A 621 4.15 8.86 13.23
CA ARG A 621 4.72 10.22 13.34
C ARG A 621 3.70 11.29 12.94
N HIS A 622 3.68 12.43 13.65
CA HIS A 622 2.90 13.60 13.20
C HIS A 622 3.40 14.09 11.85
N THR A 623 2.47 14.25 10.91
CA THR A 623 2.71 14.86 9.61
C THR A 623 1.95 16.19 9.51
N SER A 624 2.07 16.83 8.36
CA SER A 624 1.55 18.16 8.06
C SER A 624 1.14 18.19 6.59
N GLN A 625 0.14 18.99 6.24
CA GLN A 625 -0.28 19.23 4.86
C GLN A 625 -0.52 20.72 4.62
N VAL A 626 -0.42 21.16 3.36
CA VAL A 626 -0.91 22.48 2.95
C VAL A 626 -2.43 22.46 2.99
N SER A 627 -3.02 23.43 3.67
CA SER A 627 -4.46 23.54 3.85
C SER A 627 -4.86 25.01 4.04
N SER A 628 -5.99 25.40 3.47
CA SER A 628 -6.55 26.75 3.61
C SER A 628 -6.95 27.09 5.05
N CYS A 629 -7.24 26.08 5.88
CA CYS A 629 -7.50 26.24 7.32
C CYS A 629 -6.24 26.02 8.20
N GLY A 630 -5.08 25.84 7.58
CA GLY A 630 -3.80 25.67 8.26
C GLY A 630 -3.25 26.97 8.86
N ARG A 631 -2.31 26.86 9.81
CA ARG A 631 -1.64 28.04 10.37
C ARG A 631 -0.75 28.67 9.31
N ARG A 632 -0.77 30.02 9.22
CA ARG A 632 0.06 30.78 8.28
C ARG A 632 1.52 30.30 8.29
N ALA A 633 2.03 30.01 7.09
CA ALA A 633 3.41 29.61 6.84
C ALA A 633 3.95 30.33 5.60
N ARG A 634 5.18 30.83 5.67
CA ARG A 634 5.82 31.57 4.57
C ARG A 634 7.22 31.02 4.29
N THR A 635 7.41 30.53 3.06
CA THR A 635 8.64 29.91 2.57
C THR A 635 9.04 30.60 1.26
N GLU A 636 10.19 31.24 1.23
CA GLU A 636 10.74 31.89 0.05
C GLU A 636 11.83 31.00 -0.58
N ILE A 637 11.63 30.64 -1.84
CA ILE A 637 12.56 29.91 -2.69
C ILE A 637 13.49 30.93 -3.36
N ARG A 638 14.80 30.73 -3.22
CA ARG A 638 15.85 31.57 -3.79
C ARG A 638 16.95 30.70 -4.38
N ASP A 639 17.69 31.26 -5.33
CA ASP A 639 18.91 30.66 -5.89
C ASP A 639 18.72 29.18 -6.31
N VAL A 640 17.92 28.95 -7.35
CA VAL A 640 17.67 27.60 -7.90
C VAL A 640 18.73 27.25 -8.94
N ALA A 641 19.44 26.15 -8.73
CA ALA A 641 20.38 25.59 -9.69
C ALA A 641 19.92 24.20 -10.12
N HIS A 642 19.80 23.98 -11.43
CA HIS A 642 19.44 22.68 -11.99
C HIS A 642 20.66 21.80 -12.15
N ALA A 643 20.48 20.52 -11.85
CA ALA A 643 21.48 19.50 -12.11
C ALA A 643 20.78 18.18 -12.49
N LEU A 644 21.60 17.22 -12.92
CA LEU A 644 21.19 15.84 -13.11
C LEU A 644 21.93 14.99 -12.09
N GLY A 645 21.21 14.23 -11.26
CA GLY A 645 21.82 13.34 -10.28
C GLY A 645 22.63 12.21 -10.95
N PRO A 646 23.41 11.44 -10.17
CA PRO A 646 24.21 10.31 -10.66
C PRO A 646 23.42 9.28 -11.49
N GLY A 647 22.11 9.13 -11.27
CA GLY A 647 21.23 8.25 -12.06
C GLY A 647 20.56 8.94 -13.25
N GLY A 648 20.87 10.21 -13.53
CA GLY A 648 20.25 11.03 -14.57
C GLY A 648 18.95 11.73 -14.15
N GLU A 649 18.55 11.62 -12.88
CA GLU A 649 17.38 12.31 -12.33
C GLU A 649 17.51 13.83 -12.39
N ALA A 650 16.48 14.52 -12.89
CA ALA A 650 16.42 15.98 -12.80
C ALA A 650 16.27 16.40 -11.34
N VAL A 651 17.18 17.24 -10.85
CA VAL A 651 17.16 17.76 -9.48
C VAL A 651 17.43 19.26 -9.47
N SER A 652 16.92 19.93 -8.45
CA SER A 652 17.17 21.34 -8.18
C SER A 652 17.87 21.50 -6.84
N PHE A 653 19.03 22.13 -6.84
CA PHE A 653 19.64 22.64 -5.61
C PHE A 653 19.09 24.02 -5.31
N VAL A 654 18.53 24.21 -4.12
CA VAL A 654 17.70 25.36 -3.80
C VAL A 654 18.06 25.92 -2.44
N LYS A 655 18.17 27.25 -2.37
CA LYS A 655 18.20 27.98 -1.11
C LYS A 655 16.78 28.36 -0.70
N VAL A 656 16.41 28.06 0.52
CA VAL A 656 15.07 28.34 1.04
C VAL A 656 15.19 29.21 2.29
N ARG A 657 14.48 30.33 2.32
CA ARG A 657 14.30 31.15 3.52
C ARG A 657 12.91 30.88 4.10
N ILE A 658 12.83 30.67 5.41
CA ILE A 658 11.53 30.60 6.10
C ILE A 658 11.40 31.75 7.09
N TYR A 659 10.22 32.37 7.11
CA TYR A 659 9.87 33.43 8.05
C TYR A 659 9.15 32.85 9.26
N THR A 660 8.34 31.82 9.04
CA THR A 660 7.63 31.07 10.07
C THR A 660 8.37 29.77 10.42
N GLY A 661 7.91 29.03 11.44
CA GLY A 661 8.48 27.73 11.83
C GLY A 661 7.41 26.70 12.14
N ARG A 662 6.74 26.16 11.10
CA ARG A 662 5.75 25.07 11.26
C ARG A 662 6.41 23.70 11.08
N LEU A 663 5.80 22.67 11.67
CA LEU A 663 6.27 21.28 11.56
C LEU A 663 6.31 20.86 10.09
N HIS A 664 7.48 20.44 9.60
CA HIS A 664 7.72 20.01 8.21
C HIS A 664 7.48 21.09 7.14
N GLN A 665 7.58 22.38 7.49
CA GLN A 665 7.17 23.47 6.60
C GLN A 665 7.77 23.43 5.19
N ILE A 666 9.10 23.35 5.07
CA ILE A 666 9.80 23.35 3.78
C ILE A 666 9.43 22.10 2.97
N ARG A 667 9.40 20.94 3.64
CA ARG A 667 9.09 19.62 3.09
C ARG A 667 7.70 19.60 2.44
N VAL A 668 6.71 20.10 3.17
CA VAL A 668 5.30 20.13 2.74
C VAL A 668 5.06 21.16 1.64
N HIS A 669 5.63 22.36 1.74
CA HIS A 669 5.49 23.39 0.70
C HIS A 669 6.11 22.94 -0.62
N LEU A 670 7.32 22.40 -0.60
CA LEU A 670 8.00 21.96 -1.82
C LEU A 670 7.32 20.72 -2.43
N SER A 671 6.85 19.78 -1.59
CA SER A 671 6.03 18.65 -2.05
C SER A 671 4.71 19.10 -2.68
N HIS A 672 4.02 20.08 -2.08
CA HIS A 672 2.78 20.65 -2.63
C HIS A 672 2.99 21.36 -3.97
N GLU A 673 4.15 21.99 -4.16
CA GLU A 673 4.57 22.58 -5.43
C GLU A 673 5.04 21.55 -6.47
N GLY A 674 4.98 20.25 -6.15
CA GLY A 674 5.38 19.16 -7.05
C GLY A 674 6.88 18.88 -7.09
N HIS A 675 7.65 19.49 -6.19
CA HIS A 675 9.12 19.37 -6.12
C HIS A 675 9.57 18.92 -4.72
N PRO A 676 9.18 17.73 -4.25
CA PRO A 676 9.53 17.25 -2.92
C PRO A 676 11.05 17.16 -2.72
N LEU A 677 11.48 17.15 -1.45
CA LEU A 677 12.89 17.06 -1.12
C LEU A 677 13.46 15.67 -1.44
N VAL A 678 14.62 15.61 -2.08
CA VAL A 678 15.35 14.36 -2.29
C VAL A 678 15.72 13.76 -0.93
N GLY A 679 15.47 12.48 -0.74
CA GLY A 679 15.59 11.73 0.52
C GLY A 679 14.35 11.80 1.41
N ASP A 680 13.28 12.50 1.01
CA ASP A 680 12.07 12.69 1.81
C ASP A 680 10.92 11.75 1.43
N GLY A 681 11.05 10.47 1.80
CA GLY A 681 10.01 9.47 1.57
C GLY A 681 8.68 9.73 2.30
N THR A 682 8.64 10.65 3.29
CA THR A 682 7.38 11.01 3.96
C THR A 682 6.51 11.92 3.09
N TYR A 683 7.15 12.78 2.30
CA TYR A 683 6.48 13.78 1.46
C TYR A 683 6.67 13.54 -0.04
N GLY A 684 6.91 12.29 -0.43
CA GLY A 684 6.92 11.86 -1.82
C GLY A 684 8.22 12.16 -2.59
N GLY A 685 9.30 12.52 -1.88
CA GLY A 685 10.61 12.70 -2.47
C GLY A 685 11.26 11.38 -2.90
N SER A 686 12.05 11.43 -3.96
CA SER A 686 12.90 10.33 -4.40
C SER A 686 13.92 10.02 -3.31
N CYS A 687 14.19 8.75 -3.04
CA CYS A 687 15.20 8.34 -2.04
C CYS A 687 16.34 7.59 -2.73
N PRO A 688 17.14 8.26 -3.57
CA PRO A 688 18.22 7.58 -4.27
C PRO A 688 19.32 7.17 -3.28
N SER A 689 20.02 6.06 -3.58
CA SER A 689 21.02 5.47 -2.68
C SER A 689 22.20 6.40 -2.34
N TRP A 690 22.45 7.43 -3.15
CA TRP A 690 23.48 8.45 -2.92
C TRP A 690 23.02 9.60 -2.01
N VAL A 691 21.73 9.64 -1.65
CA VAL A 691 21.14 10.56 -0.66
C VAL A 691 20.57 9.72 0.51
N PRO A 692 21.39 9.44 1.55
CA PRO A 692 21.02 8.47 2.59
C PRO A 692 19.98 8.97 3.60
N ARG A 693 19.60 10.25 3.53
CA ARG A 693 18.57 10.89 4.35
C ARG A 693 18.02 12.12 3.63
N ILE A 694 16.95 12.72 4.14
CA ILE A 694 16.40 13.99 3.66
C ILE A 694 17.52 15.02 3.39
N PHE A 695 17.61 15.50 2.15
CA PHE A 695 18.56 16.53 1.73
C PHE A 695 18.01 17.91 2.13
N LEU A 696 18.01 18.16 3.44
CA LEU A 696 17.64 19.43 4.05
C LEU A 696 18.69 19.83 5.08
N HIS A 697 19.24 21.03 4.91
CA HIS A 697 20.31 21.54 5.74
C HIS A 697 20.03 22.97 6.19
N ALA A 698 19.90 23.20 7.50
CA ALA A 698 19.81 24.53 8.10
C ALA A 698 21.17 25.23 8.03
N ALA A 699 21.35 26.04 6.99
CA ALA A 699 22.65 26.58 6.58
C ALA A 699 22.99 27.92 7.25
N LYS A 700 21.99 28.70 7.65
CA LYS A 700 22.18 30.02 8.25
C LYS A 700 21.09 30.36 9.25
N LEU A 701 21.53 30.92 10.38
CA LEU A 701 20.67 31.52 11.41
C LEU A 701 21.17 32.94 11.69
N VAL A 702 20.27 33.92 11.64
CA VAL A 702 20.58 35.32 11.95
C VAL A 702 19.56 35.86 12.92
N LEU A 703 20.04 36.43 14.03
CA LEU A 703 19.23 37.25 14.92
C LEU A 703 19.24 38.69 14.40
N LEU A 704 18.07 39.21 14.04
CA LEU A 704 17.94 40.58 13.56
C LEU A 704 17.95 41.55 14.76
N PRO A 705 18.61 42.72 14.65
CA PRO A 705 18.56 43.74 15.68
C PRO A 705 17.13 44.28 15.85
N ASP A 706 16.83 44.86 17.02
CA ASP A 706 15.56 45.55 17.25
C ASP A 706 15.44 46.76 16.30
N ALA A 707 14.22 47.09 15.89
CA ALA A 707 13.91 48.13 14.91
C ALA A 707 14.49 49.52 15.30
N PRO A 708 14.67 50.45 14.33
CA PRO A 708 15.69 51.52 14.35
C PRO A 708 15.50 52.72 15.30
N ASP A 709 14.61 52.67 16.29
CA ASP A 709 14.36 53.82 17.18
C ASP A 709 15.20 53.82 18.47
N ALA A 710 16.19 52.93 18.57
CA ALA A 710 17.22 53.03 19.60
C ALA A 710 18.38 53.91 19.08
N ASP A 711 18.43 55.14 19.60
CA ASP A 711 19.49 56.16 19.44
C ASP A 711 20.90 55.57 19.14
N PRO A 712 21.54 55.92 18.01
CA PRO A 712 22.86 55.41 17.61
C PRO A 712 24.02 55.83 18.54
N MET A 713 23.76 56.55 19.63
CA MET A 713 24.78 57.05 20.56
C MET A 713 25.05 56.15 21.79
N SER A 714 24.44 54.97 21.92
CA SER A 714 24.89 53.96 22.89
C SER A 714 25.86 52.97 22.23
N GLN A 715 27.12 52.97 22.67
CA GLN A 715 28.18 52.07 22.20
C GLN A 715 27.96 50.58 22.55
N ASP A 716 26.76 50.21 23.03
CA ASP A 716 26.42 48.87 23.52
C ASP A 716 25.32 48.17 22.69
N SER A 717 25.03 48.63 21.46
CA SER A 717 24.12 47.91 20.56
C SER A 717 24.80 46.64 20.02
N PRO A 718 24.33 45.42 20.34
CA PRO A 718 24.97 44.20 19.86
C PRO A 718 24.78 44.10 18.34
N SER A 719 25.89 44.10 17.62
CA SER A 719 25.94 43.83 16.18
C SER A 719 25.17 42.54 15.85
N ALA A 720 24.45 42.53 14.73
CA ALA A 720 23.63 41.40 14.31
C ALA A 720 24.42 40.08 14.39
N LEU A 721 23.94 39.14 15.21
CA LEU A 721 24.61 37.85 15.40
C LEU A 721 24.38 37.01 14.14
N GLN A 722 25.43 36.86 13.33
CA GLN A 722 25.42 36.04 12.11
C GLN A 722 26.32 34.83 12.29
N ALA A 723 25.78 33.65 12.01
CA ALA A 723 26.56 32.44 11.92
C ALA A 723 26.21 31.72 10.61
N GLU A 724 27.25 31.45 9.82
CA GLU A 724 27.20 30.74 8.55
C GLU A 724 28.22 29.60 8.59
N LEU A 725 27.82 28.40 8.16
CA LEU A 725 28.77 27.32 7.92
C LEU A 725 29.50 27.56 6.58
N PRO A 726 30.82 27.33 6.50
CA PRO A 726 31.56 27.54 5.25
C PRO A 726 31.00 26.62 4.17
N LEU A 727 30.52 27.21 3.07
CA LEU A 727 30.22 26.47 1.85
C LEU A 727 31.52 25.83 1.34
N PRO A 728 31.49 24.61 0.76
CA PRO A 728 32.59 24.18 -0.08
C PRO A 728 32.85 25.29 -1.11
N LYS A 729 34.10 25.77 -1.21
CA LYS A 729 34.47 26.88 -2.09
C LYS A 729 34.15 26.52 -3.55
N ALA A 730 32.92 26.79 -3.99
CA ALA A 730 32.64 26.97 -5.40
C ALA A 730 33.38 28.24 -5.81
N ARG A 731 34.47 28.10 -6.57
CA ARG A 731 35.11 29.25 -7.22
C ARG A 731 34.00 30.05 -7.92
N ALA A 732 33.83 31.29 -7.51
CA ALA A 732 32.98 32.26 -8.19
C ALA A 732 33.28 32.20 -9.69
N MET A 733 32.24 32.01 -10.50
CA MET A 733 32.32 32.22 -11.93
C MET A 733 32.66 33.70 -12.13
N ASN A 734 33.80 33.98 -12.77
CA ASN A 734 34.05 35.31 -13.32
C ASN A 734 32.93 35.63 -14.32
N ALA A 735 32.23 36.74 -14.08
CA ALA A 735 31.15 37.28 -14.90
C ALA A 735 31.63 37.90 -16.24
N ASN A 736 32.77 37.45 -16.79
CA ASN A 736 33.46 38.14 -17.91
C ASN A 736 33.60 37.33 -19.21
N SER A 737 32.87 36.24 -19.41
CA SER A 737 32.89 35.52 -20.70
C SER A 737 31.54 35.47 -21.44
N CYS A 738 30.57 36.29 -21.03
CA CYS A 738 29.38 36.59 -21.86
C CYS A 738 29.60 37.92 -22.59
N ARG A 739 30.48 37.92 -23.59
CA ARG A 739 30.40 38.87 -24.70
C ARG A 739 30.41 38.05 -25.98
N GLU A 740 29.45 38.40 -26.85
CA GLU A 740 29.21 37.90 -28.20
C GLU A 740 28.23 36.71 -28.33
N ILE A 741 26.93 37.03 -28.23
CA ILE A 741 25.90 36.44 -29.10
C ILE A 741 25.29 37.62 -29.89
N PRO A 742 25.21 37.56 -31.23
CA PRO A 742 24.64 38.64 -32.05
C PRO A 742 23.14 38.81 -31.80
N GLU A 743 22.68 40.06 -31.88
CA GLU A 743 21.28 40.48 -31.81
C GLU A 743 20.35 39.61 -32.67
N LEU A 744 19.40 38.94 -32.04
CA LEU A 744 18.20 38.44 -32.70
C LEU A 744 17.06 39.43 -32.43
N ARG A 745 16.80 40.27 -33.45
CA ARG A 745 15.67 41.20 -33.51
C ARG A 745 14.34 40.44 -33.46
N ILE A 746 13.46 40.90 -32.59
CA ILE A 746 12.05 40.51 -32.49
C ILE A 746 11.27 41.18 -33.65
N PRO A 747 10.52 40.45 -34.51
CA PRO A 747 9.46 41.06 -35.30
C PRO A 747 8.23 41.26 -34.42
N LYS A 748 7.71 42.49 -34.39
CA LYS A 748 6.52 42.87 -33.63
C LYS A 748 5.27 42.12 -34.12
N ALA A 749 4.41 41.80 -33.16
CA ALA A 749 3.04 41.38 -33.37
C ALA A 749 2.24 42.51 -34.05
N SER A 750 1.99 42.35 -35.34
CA SER A 750 0.83 42.90 -36.04
C SER A 750 0.57 42.05 -37.28
N GLN A 751 -0.66 41.51 -37.34
CA GLN A 751 -1.34 40.80 -38.44
C GLN A 751 -1.46 39.26 -38.30
N ILE A 752 -2.74 38.88 -38.15
CA ILE A 752 -3.45 37.58 -38.22
C ILE A 752 -3.42 36.74 -36.95
#